data_AF-A0A8H6D2G1-F1
#
_entry.id   AF-A0A8H6D2G1-F1
#
_cell.length_a   1.000
_cell.length_b   1.000
_cell.length_c   1.000
_cell.angle_alpha   90.00
_cell.angle_beta   90.00
_cell.angle_gamma   90.00
#
_symmetry.space_group_name_H-M   'P 1'
#
loop_
_entity.id
_entity.type
_entity.pdbx_description
1 polymer ?
#
loop_
_entity_poly.entity_id
_entity_poly.type
_entity_poly.pdbx_seq_one_letter_code
_entity_poly.pdbx_strand_id
1 'polypeptide(L)'
;MRFPIFTSIVFTLTTHSATAYRPWNSTIPESFNEECRKVLSTEIDCPYFLRRERVDDGYYLKGERAEAYCSSSCRSSLGQYSADLTAACVNEDIWGENTGPQAALDFSMSLLAAQMILCVADEEGPCLEALYKRERDLCSECGLKVAYLSAMFEFKKPLNISSKQFMCLQENCAKEPGTNTTFGLLSSKSLIVTVSRDMALDNPATVSGSGSDNDEDKQSGANNSSTMATNDDFKVDLLKAIKDVKIVGKFAFDQEIEIPEDFSISVRGVGDIKLPLKKAQAVKIITQARQAPFGKGSDTIVDTSVRKTWELDPEQFTIGGEEWSNYLKELCELVAQKMGIKTPVHAELYKMLLYEKGAMFKAHTDTEKIPDMFGTLVVSLPSKHKGGEVVLEHCDEEFIYESSKSQASCAAWYSDVHHEVLPVASGYRWVLTYNLAIGQSSPRTFDAFSEAKLRPLSECVKGWLAQEQKDRKTPYACHVLDHEYTQANISQKSLKGADMTRFMALQQALEGYPVTIYLALLEGEEIGMVDFAEPEMQAFYPLSLALSRTIDTYPDPFKGYHPSLYSVDETVCRLKTLRDLQGETVTDELVVTENCILDPSAFKGVKSEKAYEFSGNSGTTATHWYRRGTIVIVPHDSVAGLLSQLDDRFCHSSPEMQIKYIVHLCSQPDVQDHLINTMAELVENAMPKLETNPDLMKNKSVLSKVIKIALQHKRYQIVEDVLAKFYKMLPSDLFIWFRQWVIEPDDDDKTLDNFNKLKEGLSLAMASQGGLPHKHKIVSHFVPLPSVLPTDALPTPGPILEWTRQTLQNLLDGDDPTEVTADDALPVVDFALYFESKIAFLKEFVVPLFEKFPLAPGFRFMTLARVMALIEEDKLPRQEGMDLYRTMAGSLIESQDFASLQHPTTIHEQSEKRKVPPWLTSKMWAQRWLGNAVTDNDMRDFFSGLLKASTKSGNVSGQFMSKITKQLGRFSEASFQLTWLPFLRSTIPLLEDESISLSTSTYKKFFSAVTRGILDNFLGPEPREPWTWALAGVPCDCSDCERVSAFLRHHTKMSEEYPMNKPRRTHVQQVLEKAGVGCSIQTRRDTSPYPLVVTKTSRPQGVKLEAWNKRRDQVLEEFDQIQPHHLKKLLGKEYETIEQLRTGQKDQENLSQGPQTGEKRGIDE
;
A
#
# COMPACT_ATOMS: atom_id res chain seq x y z
N MET A 1 -20.79 -14.85 28.95
CA MET A 1 -22.04 -14.99 29.74
C MET A 1 -23.17 -14.21 29.05
N ARG A 2 -24.37 -14.78 28.90
CA ARG A 2 -25.58 -14.06 28.42
C ARG A 2 -26.37 -13.55 29.63
N PHE A 3 -26.56 -12.24 29.77
CA PHE A 3 -27.47 -11.67 30.77
C PHE A 3 -28.88 -11.48 30.19
N PRO A 4 -29.96 -11.69 30.98
CA PRO A 4 -31.34 -11.72 30.51
C PRO A 4 -32.02 -10.33 30.49
N ILE A 5 -33.23 -10.34 29.91
CA ILE A 5 -34.14 -9.25 29.54
C ILE A 5 -34.59 -8.39 30.75
N PHE A 6 -34.70 -7.07 30.52
CA PHE A 6 -35.04 -6.02 31.48
C PHE A 6 -36.53 -5.97 31.86
N THR A 7 -36.83 -5.73 33.14
CA THR A 7 -38.10 -5.19 33.62
C THR A 7 -37.86 -3.86 34.35
N SER A 8 -38.53 -2.79 33.89
CA SER A 8 -38.47 -1.45 34.48
C SER A 8 -39.57 -1.33 35.54
N ILE A 9 -39.23 -0.93 36.78
CA ILE A 9 -40.21 -0.52 37.78
C ILE A 9 -40.28 1.02 37.75
N VAL A 10 -41.49 1.55 37.57
CA VAL A 10 -41.81 2.98 37.60
C VAL A 10 -42.33 3.33 39.00
N PHE A 11 -41.75 4.36 39.63
CA PHE A 11 -42.39 5.11 40.71
C PHE A 11 -42.31 6.61 40.38
N THR A 12 -43.45 7.29 40.45
CA THR A 12 -43.64 8.69 40.09
C THR A 12 -43.59 9.64 41.29
N LEU A 13 -43.11 10.87 40.98
CA LEU A 13 -43.25 12.16 41.68
C LEU A 13 -42.19 12.54 42.74
N THR A 14 -41.16 13.29 42.34
CA THR A 14 -41.04 14.76 42.48
C THR A 14 -39.70 15.24 41.88
N THR A 15 -39.73 16.47 41.35
CA THR A 15 -38.68 17.32 40.76
C THR A 15 -37.19 16.89 40.85
N HIS A 16 -36.54 16.85 39.67
CA HIS A 16 -35.10 16.65 39.42
C HIS A 16 -34.52 15.30 39.89
N SER A 17 -35.01 14.19 39.32
CA SER A 17 -34.28 12.93 39.36
C SER A 17 -33.33 12.86 38.16
N ALA A 18 -32.09 13.31 38.34
CA ALA A 18 -30.97 12.81 37.55
C ALA A 18 -30.97 11.28 37.78
N THR A 19 -31.43 10.51 36.78
CA THR A 19 -31.40 9.04 36.85
C THR A 19 -29.95 8.61 36.75
N ALA A 20 -29.28 8.51 37.90
CA ALA A 20 -27.92 8.02 37.95
C ALA A 20 -27.92 6.51 37.63
N TYR A 21 -27.18 6.11 36.61
CA TYR A 21 -27.10 4.74 36.13
C TYR A 21 -26.01 3.98 36.87
N ARG A 22 -26.32 2.76 37.32
CA ARG A 22 -25.34 1.81 37.86
C ARG A 22 -24.89 0.84 36.77
N PRO A 23 -23.61 0.86 36.37
CA PRO A 23 -23.08 -0.04 35.34
C PRO A 23 -23.11 -1.51 35.74
N TRP A 24 -23.04 -1.79 37.04
CA TRP A 24 -22.98 -3.13 37.58
C TRP A 24 -24.13 -3.39 38.57
N ASN A 25 -25.12 -4.18 38.16
CA ASN A 25 -26.34 -4.46 38.96
C ASN A 25 -26.29 -5.77 39.76
N SER A 26 -25.29 -6.62 39.55
CA SER A 26 -25.07 -7.85 40.33
C SER A 26 -24.06 -7.62 41.48
N THR A 27 -23.92 -8.58 42.39
CA THR A 27 -22.84 -8.52 43.39
C THR A 27 -21.49 -8.52 42.68
N ILE A 28 -20.70 -7.46 42.82
CA ILE A 28 -19.36 -7.39 42.21
C ILE A 28 -18.49 -8.48 42.87
N PRO A 29 -17.85 -9.38 42.11
CA PRO A 29 -17.05 -10.45 42.69
C PRO A 29 -15.96 -9.92 43.61
N GLU A 30 -15.70 -10.61 44.73
CA GLU A 30 -14.60 -10.27 45.66
C GLU A 30 -13.22 -10.38 45.01
N SER A 31 -13.12 -11.01 43.84
CA SER A 31 -11.89 -11.11 43.06
C SER A 31 -11.40 -9.76 42.51
N PHE A 32 -12.28 -8.77 42.38
CA PHE A 32 -11.89 -7.41 41.97
C PHE A 32 -11.29 -6.64 43.14
N ASN A 33 -10.21 -5.90 42.91
CA ASN A 33 -9.61 -5.05 43.94
C ASN A 33 -10.62 -3.99 44.46
N GLU A 34 -10.42 -3.53 45.70
CA GLU A 34 -11.36 -2.64 46.40
C GLU A 34 -11.59 -1.31 45.66
N GLU A 35 -10.54 -0.76 45.05
CA GLU A 35 -10.59 0.51 44.32
C GLU A 35 -11.41 0.38 43.02
N CYS A 36 -11.20 -0.71 42.27
CA CYS A 36 -11.99 -1.06 41.11
C CYS A 36 -13.45 -1.36 41.48
N ARG A 37 -13.70 -2.09 42.58
CA ARG A 37 -15.06 -2.34 43.07
C ARG A 37 -15.77 -1.03 43.42
N LYS A 38 -15.06 -0.06 43.99
CA LYS A 38 -15.60 1.27 44.30
C LYS A 38 -15.97 2.02 43.01
N VAL A 39 -15.09 2.04 42.01
CA VAL A 39 -15.38 2.68 40.72
C VAL A 39 -16.53 1.98 39.98
N LEU A 40 -16.53 0.64 39.90
CA LEU A 40 -17.62 -0.14 39.29
C LEU A 40 -18.98 0.06 39.99
N SER A 41 -18.96 0.43 41.27
CA SER A 41 -20.16 0.76 42.05
C SER A 41 -20.59 2.22 41.96
N THR A 42 -19.81 3.08 41.29
CA THR A 42 -20.09 4.52 41.20
C THR A 42 -21.25 4.77 40.25
N GLU A 43 -22.19 5.62 40.69
CA GLU A 43 -23.33 5.99 39.86
C GLU A 43 -22.90 7.03 38.83
N ILE A 44 -23.21 6.77 37.57
CA ILE A 44 -22.93 7.68 36.46
C ILE A 44 -24.17 8.56 36.27
N ASP A 45 -24.01 9.88 36.37
CA ASP A 45 -25.03 10.86 35.95
C ASP A 45 -25.22 10.86 34.42
N CYS A 46 -25.74 9.76 33.87
CA CYS A 46 -26.14 9.60 32.49
C CYS A 46 -27.33 8.61 32.44
N PRO A 47 -28.44 8.94 31.76
CA PRO A 47 -29.71 8.22 31.90
C PRO A 47 -29.69 6.76 31.46
N TYR A 48 -28.75 6.37 30.60
CA TYR A 48 -28.50 4.97 30.19
C TYR A 48 -27.15 4.86 29.49
N PHE A 49 -26.66 3.63 29.38
CA PHE A 49 -25.33 3.32 28.84
C PHE A 49 -25.44 2.55 27.53
N LEU A 50 -24.89 3.12 26.45
CA LEU A 50 -24.82 2.47 25.15
C LEU A 50 -23.38 2.07 24.85
N ARG A 51 -23.23 0.84 24.37
CA ARG A 51 -21.95 0.31 23.93
C ARG A 51 -21.86 0.34 22.42
N ARG A 52 -20.61 0.26 21.95
CA ARG A 52 -20.28 0.17 20.53
C ARG A 52 -21.12 -0.84 19.74
N GLU A 53 -21.44 -2.01 20.29
CA GLU A 53 -22.18 -3.05 19.55
C GLU A 53 -23.54 -2.56 19.06
N ARG A 54 -24.17 -1.64 19.81
CA ARG A 54 -25.43 -1.00 19.38
C ARG A 54 -25.22 -0.16 18.12
N VAL A 55 -24.15 0.60 18.06
CA VAL A 55 -23.81 1.42 16.88
C VAL A 55 -23.50 0.53 15.68
N ASP A 56 -22.70 -0.53 15.89
CA ASP A 56 -22.36 -1.50 14.84
C ASP A 56 -23.60 -2.24 14.29
N ASP A 57 -24.65 -2.43 15.11
CA ASP A 57 -25.95 -2.96 14.66
C ASP A 57 -26.78 -1.95 13.85
N GLY A 58 -26.41 -0.66 13.88
CA GLY A 58 -27.06 0.45 13.17
C GLY A 58 -28.03 1.24 14.04
N TYR A 59 -27.82 1.25 15.36
CA TYR A 59 -28.62 2.02 16.30
C TYR A 59 -28.29 3.52 16.23
N TYR A 60 -29.31 4.36 16.36
CA TYR A 60 -29.18 5.82 16.50
C TYR A 60 -30.21 6.37 17.51
N LEU A 61 -29.94 7.54 18.07
CA LEU A 61 -30.79 8.18 19.07
C LEU A 61 -31.87 9.05 18.43
N LYS A 62 -33.02 9.22 19.11
CA LYS A 62 -34.15 10.04 18.67
C LYS A 62 -34.77 10.82 19.84
N GLY A 63 -35.21 12.06 19.59
CA GLY A 63 -36.01 12.88 20.51
C GLY A 63 -35.36 13.09 21.88
N GLU A 64 -36.16 13.11 22.95
CA GLU A 64 -35.72 13.33 24.34
C GLU A 64 -34.59 12.38 24.80
N ARG A 65 -34.48 11.18 24.19
CA ARG A 65 -33.38 10.25 24.48
C ARG A 65 -32.02 10.78 23.99
N ALA A 66 -31.99 11.41 22.81
CA ALA A 66 -30.78 12.04 22.28
C ALA A 66 -30.36 13.22 23.17
N GLU A 67 -31.30 14.08 23.54
CA GLU A 67 -31.04 15.24 24.42
C GLU A 67 -30.46 14.81 25.77
N ALA A 68 -31.01 13.77 26.38
CA ALA A 68 -30.56 13.31 27.69
C ALA A 68 -29.18 12.62 27.66
N TYR A 69 -28.90 11.77 26.65
CA TYR A 69 -27.62 11.05 26.50
C TYR A 69 -26.49 11.94 25.94
N CYS A 70 -26.81 12.93 25.12
CA CYS A 70 -25.85 13.86 24.53
C CYS A 70 -25.64 15.13 25.37
N SER A 71 -26.27 15.21 26.54
CA SER A 71 -26.10 16.30 27.50
C SER A 71 -24.64 16.44 27.98
N SER A 72 -24.24 17.66 28.31
CA SER A 72 -22.92 17.95 28.88
C SER A 72 -22.69 17.24 30.23
N SER A 73 -23.75 17.04 31.02
CA SER A 73 -23.70 16.29 32.28
C SER A 73 -23.35 14.81 32.04
N CYS A 74 -24.09 14.14 31.15
CA CYS A 74 -23.79 12.74 30.78
C CYS A 74 -22.37 12.60 30.20
N ARG A 75 -21.92 13.53 29.35
CA ARG A 75 -20.58 13.50 28.78
C ARG A 75 -19.48 13.60 29.83
N SER A 76 -19.59 14.58 30.71
CA SER A 76 -18.59 14.81 31.75
C SER A 76 -18.54 13.63 32.73
N SER A 77 -19.71 13.11 33.09
CA SER A 77 -19.87 11.95 33.95
C SER A 77 -19.30 10.66 33.33
N LEU A 78 -19.56 10.39 32.04
CA LEU A 78 -18.97 9.26 31.32
C LEU A 78 -17.45 9.40 31.14
N GLY A 79 -16.96 10.60 30.85
CA GLY A 79 -15.53 10.89 30.74
C GLY A 79 -14.80 10.67 32.06
N GLN A 80 -15.34 11.18 33.16
CA GLN A 80 -14.78 10.99 34.50
C GLN A 80 -14.83 9.52 34.91
N TYR A 81 -15.97 8.85 34.71
CA TYR A 81 -16.09 7.42 34.99
C TYR A 81 -15.09 6.59 34.17
N SER A 82 -14.86 6.94 32.91
CA SER A 82 -13.87 6.29 32.05
C SER A 82 -12.43 6.49 32.56
N ALA A 83 -12.09 7.70 32.99
CA ALA A 83 -10.79 7.99 33.59
C ALA A 83 -10.59 7.20 34.90
N ASP A 84 -11.58 7.21 35.78
CA ASP A 84 -11.55 6.51 37.07
C ASP A 84 -11.48 4.99 36.87
N LEU A 85 -12.21 4.46 35.89
CA LEU A 85 -12.20 3.02 35.56
C LEU A 85 -10.83 2.60 35.02
N THR A 86 -10.27 3.40 34.12
CA THR A 86 -8.95 3.16 33.53
C THR A 86 -7.84 3.29 34.57
N ALA A 87 -8.03 4.08 35.64
CA ALA A 87 -7.07 4.21 36.73
C ALA A 87 -7.21 3.08 37.78
N ALA A 88 -8.43 2.72 38.17
CA ALA A 88 -8.69 1.80 39.28
C ALA A 88 -8.76 0.32 38.88
N CYS A 89 -9.21 0.02 37.66
CA CYS A 89 -9.45 -1.35 37.18
C CYS A 89 -8.36 -1.88 36.25
N VAL A 90 -7.17 -1.25 36.26
CA VAL A 90 -6.02 -1.57 35.40
C VAL A 90 -5.64 -3.04 35.42
N ASN A 91 -5.82 -3.79 36.50
CA ASN A 91 -5.38 -5.19 36.58
C ASN A 91 -6.53 -6.20 36.57
N GLU A 92 -7.75 -5.76 36.26
CA GLU A 92 -8.97 -6.54 36.46
C GLU A 92 -9.54 -7.07 35.14
N ASP A 93 -9.98 -8.34 35.13
CA ASP A 93 -10.65 -8.95 33.97
C ASP A 93 -12.15 -8.61 33.97
N ILE A 94 -12.47 -7.43 33.46
CA ILE A 94 -13.85 -6.93 33.38
C ILE A 94 -14.70 -7.78 32.41
N TRP A 95 -14.08 -8.54 31.49
CA TRP A 95 -14.77 -9.26 30.40
C TRP A 95 -14.86 -10.78 30.59
N GLY A 96 -14.14 -11.35 31.56
CA GLY A 96 -14.02 -12.80 31.78
C GLY A 96 -13.21 -13.53 30.70
N GLU A 97 -12.42 -12.78 29.90
CA GLU A 97 -11.62 -13.30 28.79
C GLU A 97 -10.24 -12.59 28.65
N ASN A 98 -9.98 -11.46 29.33
CA ASN A 98 -8.75 -10.66 29.20
C ASN A 98 -8.36 -9.92 30.50
N THR A 99 -7.13 -10.08 31.00
CA THR A 99 -6.57 -9.32 32.14
C THR A 99 -5.61 -8.20 31.71
N GLY A 100 -5.55 -7.09 32.47
CA GLY A 100 -4.52 -6.04 32.35
C GLY A 100 -5.02 -4.64 31.94
N PRO A 101 -4.11 -3.62 31.88
CA PRO A 101 -4.46 -2.19 31.76
C PRO A 101 -5.41 -1.88 30.61
N GLN A 102 -5.29 -2.73 29.60
CA GLN A 102 -6.00 -2.64 28.35
C GLN A 102 -7.47 -3.07 28.44
N ALA A 103 -7.88 -3.94 29.38
CA ALA A 103 -9.28 -4.37 29.49
C ALA A 103 -10.19 -3.22 29.95
N ALA A 104 -9.71 -2.44 30.92
CA ALA A 104 -10.38 -1.22 31.39
C ALA A 104 -10.34 -0.11 30.33
N LEU A 105 -9.21 0.07 29.64
CA LEU A 105 -9.09 1.06 28.56
C LEU A 105 -9.97 0.72 27.34
N ASP A 106 -10.01 -0.54 26.91
CA ASP A 106 -10.86 -0.98 25.79
C ASP A 106 -12.34 -0.82 26.13
N PHE A 107 -12.72 -1.17 27.37
CA PHE A 107 -14.07 -0.92 27.88
C PHE A 107 -14.39 0.56 27.84
N SER A 108 -13.55 1.40 28.44
CA SER A 108 -13.64 2.87 28.44
C SER A 108 -13.80 3.48 27.05
N MET A 109 -12.93 3.11 26.11
CA MET A 109 -12.92 3.65 24.75
C MET A 109 -14.15 3.24 23.94
N SER A 110 -14.70 2.04 24.18
CA SER A 110 -15.96 1.58 23.55
C SER A 110 -17.14 2.50 23.89
N LEU A 111 -17.15 3.09 25.08
CA LEU A 111 -18.22 3.97 25.58
C LEU A 111 -18.09 5.36 25.02
N LEU A 112 -16.89 5.90 25.07
CA LEU A 112 -16.60 7.22 24.54
C LEU A 112 -16.82 7.23 23.02
N ALA A 113 -16.38 6.19 22.30
CA ALA A 113 -16.64 6.06 20.86
C ALA A 113 -18.14 5.99 20.54
N ALA A 114 -18.92 5.19 21.28
CA ALA A 114 -20.37 5.11 21.09
C ALA A 114 -21.04 6.45 21.37
N GLN A 115 -20.61 7.16 22.42
CA GLN A 115 -21.14 8.47 22.76
C GLN A 115 -20.78 9.53 21.70
N MET A 116 -19.54 9.55 21.22
CA MET A 116 -19.08 10.50 20.20
C MET A 116 -19.86 10.36 18.90
N ILE A 117 -20.05 9.14 18.39
CA ILE A 117 -20.75 8.94 17.12
C ILE A 117 -22.27 9.11 17.25
N LEU A 118 -22.88 8.69 18.37
CA LEU A 118 -24.33 8.83 18.58
C LEU A 118 -24.77 10.27 18.82
N CYS A 119 -23.86 11.14 19.26
CA CYS A 119 -24.11 12.53 19.59
C CYS A 119 -23.55 13.54 18.58
N VAL A 120 -23.12 13.07 17.40
CA VAL A 120 -22.74 13.97 16.30
C VAL A 120 -23.98 14.73 15.87
N ALA A 121 -23.88 16.06 15.89
CA ALA A 121 -24.93 16.96 15.43
C ALA A 121 -24.30 18.16 14.71
N ASP A 122 -25.09 18.77 13.83
CA ASP A 122 -24.85 20.10 13.27
C ASP A 122 -25.92 21.08 13.81
N GLU A 123 -26.02 22.28 13.21
CA GLU A 123 -27.02 23.28 13.59
C GLU A 123 -28.47 22.82 13.34
N GLU A 124 -28.67 21.82 12.48
CA GLU A 124 -29.97 21.31 12.06
C GLU A 124 -30.41 20.06 12.84
N GLY A 125 -29.48 19.38 13.52
CA GLY A 125 -29.79 18.32 14.47
C GLY A 125 -28.87 17.09 14.39
N PRO A 126 -29.34 15.91 14.85
CA PRO A 126 -28.50 14.71 14.94
C PRO A 126 -28.13 14.12 13.56
N CYS A 127 -26.83 14.01 13.30
CA CYS A 127 -26.30 13.63 11.98
C CYS A 127 -26.61 12.19 11.57
N LEU A 128 -26.52 11.23 12.51
CA LEU A 128 -26.83 9.82 12.21
C LEU A 128 -28.27 9.61 11.77
N GLU A 129 -29.22 10.31 12.41
CA GLU A 129 -30.63 10.23 12.05
C GLU A 129 -30.86 10.78 10.63
N ALA A 130 -30.28 11.94 10.32
CA ALA A 130 -30.39 12.58 9.03
C ALA A 130 -29.78 11.73 7.90
N LEU A 131 -28.61 11.13 8.12
CA LEU A 131 -27.96 10.23 7.16
C LEU A 131 -28.79 8.95 6.91
N TYR A 132 -29.33 8.34 7.97
CA TYR A 132 -30.17 7.15 7.82
C TYR A 132 -31.50 7.45 7.10
N LYS A 133 -32.05 8.65 7.29
CA LYS A 133 -33.24 9.13 6.56
C LYS A 133 -32.93 9.65 5.15
N ARG A 134 -31.65 9.74 4.76
CA ARG A 134 -31.17 10.35 3.51
C ARG A 134 -31.56 11.83 3.35
N GLU A 135 -31.71 12.53 4.47
CA GLU A 135 -31.92 13.98 4.51
C GLU A 135 -30.60 14.75 4.30
N ARG A 136 -29.47 14.06 4.50
CA ARG A 136 -28.10 14.54 4.28
C ARG A 136 -27.30 13.50 3.48
N ASP A 137 -26.42 13.95 2.61
CA ASP A 137 -25.48 13.10 1.87
C ASP A 137 -24.14 12.92 2.62
N LEU A 138 -23.23 12.14 2.02
CA LEU A 138 -21.91 11.86 2.61
C LEU A 138 -20.93 13.05 2.57
N CYS A 139 -21.16 14.03 1.68
CA CYS A 139 -20.32 15.22 1.55
C CYS A 139 -20.80 16.40 2.42
N SER A 140 -21.99 16.29 3.00
CA SER A 140 -22.47 17.20 4.03
C SER A 140 -21.56 17.20 5.27
N GLU A 141 -21.61 18.27 6.06
CA GLU A 141 -20.86 18.36 7.33
C GLU A 141 -21.17 17.17 8.25
N CYS A 142 -22.44 16.76 8.33
CA CYS A 142 -22.86 15.56 9.04
C CYS A 142 -22.28 14.27 8.44
N GLY A 143 -22.29 14.13 7.12
CA GLY A 143 -21.71 13.00 6.39
C GLY A 143 -20.23 12.84 6.68
N LEU A 144 -19.46 13.92 6.59
CA LEU A 144 -18.02 13.93 6.85
C LEU A 144 -17.68 13.71 8.33
N LYS A 145 -18.40 14.32 9.28
CA LYS A 145 -18.19 14.08 10.73
C LYS A 145 -18.47 12.61 11.11
N VAL A 146 -19.55 12.04 10.57
CA VAL A 146 -19.89 10.63 10.82
C VAL A 146 -18.91 9.71 10.11
N ALA A 147 -18.50 10.00 8.87
CA ALA A 147 -17.49 9.21 8.16
C ALA A 147 -16.11 9.26 8.84
N TYR A 148 -15.72 10.43 9.39
CA TYR A 148 -14.50 10.59 10.18
C TYR A 148 -14.52 9.71 11.41
N LEU A 149 -15.60 9.77 12.21
CA LEU A 149 -15.73 8.94 13.41
C LEU A 149 -15.90 7.45 13.06
N SER A 150 -16.62 7.14 11.98
CA SER A 150 -16.74 5.79 11.43
C SER A 150 -15.39 5.24 10.98
N ALA A 151 -14.49 6.05 10.43
CA ALA A 151 -13.14 5.64 10.06
C ALA A 151 -12.15 5.60 11.23
N MET A 152 -12.20 6.62 12.11
CA MET A 152 -11.34 6.73 13.30
C MET A 152 -11.57 5.57 14.26
N PHE A 153 -12.82 5.16 14.40
CA PHE A 153 -13.22 4.05 15.25
C PHE A 153 -13.64 2.82 14.44
N GLU A 154 -13.48 2.75 13.12
CA GLU A 154 -13.90 1.64 12.24
C GLU A 154 -15.26 1.00 12.55
N PHE A 155 -16.31 1.82 12.68
CA PHE A 155 -17.67 1.33 12.89
C PHE A 155 -18.17 0.56 11.65
N LYS A 156 -18.91 -0.54 11.86
CA LYS A 156 -19.51 -1.29 10.74
C LYS A 156 -20.71 -0.57 10.12
N LYS A 157 -21.35 0.29 10.90
CA LYS A 157 -22.51 1.10 10.53
C LYS A 157 -22.43 2.45 11.26
N PRO A 158 -22.97 3.55 10.68
CA PRO A 158 -23.69 3.64 9.42
C PRO A 158 -22.80 3.44 8.18
N LEU A 159 -21.51 3.72 8.31
CA LEU A 159 -20.55 3.71 7.22
C LEU A 159 -19.42 2.74 7.56
N ASN A 160 -19.36 1.62 6.85
CA ASN A 160 -18.24 0.69 6.93
C ASN A 160 -17.07 1.26 6.11
N ILE A 161 -16.42 2.29 6.65
CA ILE A 161 -15.41 3.08 5.97
C ILE A 161 -14.09 3.03 6.74
N SER A 162 -13.01 2.62 6.07
CA SER A 162 -11.65 2.64 6.63
C SER A 162 -11.05 4.05 6.61
N SER A 163 -9.97 4.30 7.36
CA SER A 163 -9.24 5.57 7.29
C SER A 163 -8.84 5.94 5.86
N LYS A 164 -8.44 4.96 5.04
CA LYS A 164 -8.11 5.18 3.62
C LYS A 164 -9.32 5.60 2.79
N GLN A 165 -10.47 4.96 2.99
CA GLN A 165 -11.70 5.30 2.29
C GLN A 165 -12.28 6.64 2.76
N PHE A 166 -12.08 7.03 4.02
CA PHE A 166 -12.46 8.34 4.52
C PHE A 166 -11.62 9.46 3.90
N MET A 167 -10.30 9.28 3.80
CA MET A 167 -9.43 10.25 3.11
C MET A 167 -9.87 10.45 1.64
N CYS A 168 -10.20 9.36 0.95
CA CYS A 168 -10.77 9.39 -0.41
C CYS A 168 -12.11 10.14 -0.46
N LEU A 169 -13.02 9.86 0.47
CA LEU A 169 -14.31 10.56 0.57
C LEU A 169 -14.11 12.05 0.81
N GLN A 170 -13.22 12.44 1.72
CA GLN A 170 -12.93 13.83 2.04
C GLN A 170 -12.35 14.59 0.84
N GLU A 171 -11.41 13.98 0.10
CA GLU A 171 -10.82 14.57 -1.11
C GLU A 171 -11.85 14.71 -2.25
N ASN A 172 -12.75 13.75 -2.42
CA ASN A 172 -13.80 13.81 -3.43
C ASN A 172 -14.84 14.89 -3.11
N CYS A 173 -15.26 14.99 -1.84
CA CYS A 173 -16.22 16.00 -1.40
C CYS A 173 -15.67 17.44 -1.46
N ALA A 174 -14.34 17.63 -1.41
CA ALA A 174 -13.67 18.92 -1.53
C ALA A 174 -13.64 19.46 -2.98
N LYS A 175 -13.95 18.64 -3.98
CA LYS A 175 -13.94 19.01 -5.40
C LYS A 175 -15.32 19.41 -5.95
N GLU A 176 -16.39 19.26 -5.17
CA GLU A 176 -17.74 19.64 -5.60
C GLU A 176 -17.96 21.18 -5.51
N PRO A 177 -18.40 21.85 -6.59
CA PRO A 177 -18.65 23.29 -6.55
C PRO A 177 -19.90 23.60 -5.71
N GLY A 178 -19.71 24.20 -4.53
CA GLY A 178 -20.79 24.66 -3.64
C GLY A 178 -20.70 24.17 -2.19
N THR A 179 -19.82 23.22 -1.88
CA THR A 179 -19.58 22.69 -0.54
C THR A 179 -18.41 23.41 0.13
N ASN A 180 -18.68 24.54 0.79
CA ASN A 180 -17.66 25.31 1.53
C ASN A 180 -17.32 24.68 2.91
N THR A 181 -17.17 23.36 2.97
CA THR A 181 -16.77 22.63 4.19
C THR A 181 -15.30 22.24 4.08
N THR A 182 -14.40 23.20 4.32
CA THR A 182 -13.01 22.87 4.69
C THR A 182 -13.04 22.08 5.99
N PHE A 183 -12.92 20.75 5.91
CA PHE A 183 -12.75 19.89 7.07
C PHE A 183 -11.30 20.02 7.58
N GLY A 184 -10.98 21.19 8.14
CA GLY A 184 -9.70 21.48 8.78
C GLY A 184 -9.56 20.68 10.07
N LEU A 185 -8.35 20.13 10.31
CA LEU A 185 -7.92 19.36 11.49
C LEU A 185 -8.73 19.71 12.76
N LEU A 186 -9.80 18.94 13.03
CA LEU A 186 -10.65 19.15 14.18
C LEU A 186 -9.92 18.65 15.44
N SER A 187 -9.62 19.57 16.35
CA SER A 187 -9.35 19.20 17.74
C SER A 187 -10.59 18.51 18.34
N SER A 188 -10.40 17.62 19.31
CA SER A 188 -11.47 16.90 20.01
C SER A 188 -12.57 17.80 20.62
N LYS A 189 -12.34 19.12 20.74
CA LYS A 189 -13.29 20.11 21.27
C LYS A 189 -14.36 20.59 20.26
N SER A 190 -14.14 20.52 18.95
CA SER A 190 -15.06 21.06 17.93
C SER A 190 -16.09 20.05 17.41
N LEU A 191 -15.95 18.77 17.74
CA LEU A 191 -16.84 17.70 17.26
C LEU A 191 -18.24 17.71 17.89
N ILE A 192 -18.51 18.59 18.87
CA ILE A 192 -19.76 18.55 19.62
C ILE A 192 -20.31 19.94 19.92
N VAL A 193 -21.20 20.42 19.05
CA VAL A 193 -22.00 21.63 19.30
C VAL A 193 -23.17 21.27 20.24
N THR A 194 -23.28 21.99 21.34
CA THR A 194 -24.24 21.78 22.42
C THR A 194 -25.64 22.23 22.01
N VAL A 195 -26.66 21.37 22.17
CA VAL A 195 -28.07 21.81 22.17
C VAL A 195 -28.29 22.63 23.44
N SER A 196 -28.40 23.95 23.32
CA SER A 196 -28.97 24.80 24.37
C SER A 196 -29.90 25.81 23.70
N ARG A 197 -31.18 25.67 24.00
CA ARG A 197 -32.28 26.49 23.51
C ARG A 197 -32.66 27.44 24.65
N ASP A 198 -32.58 28.74 24.41
CA ASP A 198 -33.30 29.73 25.21
C ASP A 198 -33.99 30.75 24.31
N MET A 199 -35.22 31.07 24.70
CA MET A 199 -36.21 31.86 23.99
C MET A 199 -35.93 33.37 24.09
N ALA A 200 -36.15 34.10 22.99
CA ALA A 200 -36.61 35.49 23.05
C ALA A 200 -37.58 35.77 21.89
N LEU A 201 -38.78 36.21 22.26
CA LEU A 201 -39.86 36.71 21.41
C LEU A 201 -39.52 38.12 20.90
N ASP A 202 -39.80 38.43 19.62
CA ASP A 202 -40.81 39.45 19.26
C ASP A 202 -40.97 39.67 17.73
N ASN A 203 -42.21 39.39 17.31
CA ASN A 203 -43.10 39.97 16.28
C ASN A 203 -42.78 40.14 14.77
N PRO A 204 -43.82 40.00 13.92
CA PRO A 204 -43.74 39.93 12.45
C PRO A 204 -44.11 41.25 11.75
N ALA A 205 -43.64 41.40 10.51
CA ALA A 205 -44.28 42.30 9.53
C ALA A 205 -44.16 41.72 8.11
N THR A 206 -45.32 41.41 7.55
CA THR A 206 -45.67 41.23 6.13
C THR A 206 -45.15 42.33 5.21
N VAL A 207 -44.82 42.00 3.95
CA VAL A 207 -45.46 42.55 2.73
C VAL A 207 -45.13 41.66 1.51
N SER A 208 -46.18 41.47 0.72
CA SER A 208 -46.41 40.75 -0.53
C SER A 208 -45.83 41.39 -1.81
N GLY A 209 -45.81 40.59 -2.90
CA GLY A 209 -46.02 41.05 -4.30
C GLY A 209 -44.83 40.75 -5.22
N SER A 210 -44.88 39.76 -6.11
CA SER A 210 -45.62 39.67 -7.40
C SER A 210 -44.71 40.00 -8.59
N GLY A 211 -44.71 39.11 -9.59
CA GLY A 211 -43.80 39.11 -10.74
C GLY A 211 -43.94 40.26 -11.74
N SER A 212 -43.06 40.30 -12.72
CA SER A 212 -43.42 40.26 -14.15
C SER A 212 -42.16 40.34 -15.02
N ASP A 213 -42.22 39.57 -16.11
CA ASP A 213 -41.39 39.65 -17.30
C ASP A 213 -41.33 41.07 -17.88
N ASN A 214 -40.28 41.38 -18.65
CA ASN A 214 -40.40 42.10 -19.92
C ASN A 214 -39.10 41.98 -20.73
N ASP A 215 -39.23 41.35 -21.89
CA ASP A 215 -38.35 41.43 -23.05
C ASP A 215 -38.59 42.73 -23.85
N GLU A 216 -37.67 42.95 -24.80
CA GLU A 216 -37.77 43.73 -26.06
C GLU A 216 -37.12 45.13 -26.14
N ASP A 217 -35.94 45.14 -26.77
CA ASP A 217 -35.60 45.75 -28.07
C ASP A 217 -35.79 47.25 -28.36
N LYS A 218 -34.71 47.85 -28.88
CA LYS A 218 -34.59 48.64 -30.14
C LYS A 218 -33.22 49.37 -30.17
N GLN A 219 -32.29 49.15 -31.10
CA GLN A 219 -32.23 49.32 -32.57
C GLN A 219 -31.39 50.54 -33.02
N SER A 220 -30.69 50.33 -34.16
CA SER A 220 -30.00 51.27 -35.08
C SER A 220 -28.56 51.66 -34.71
N GLY A 221 -27.58 51.73 -35.62
CA GLY A 221 -27.53 51.55 -37.07
C GLY A 221 -26.09 51.81 -37.59
N ALA A 222 -25.79 51.22 -38.74
CA ALA A 222 -24.48 51.03 -39.41
C ALA A 222 -23.55 52.24 -39.65
N ASN A 223 -22.22 52.00 -39.69
CA ASN A 223 -21.37 52.23 -40.87
C ASN A 223 -19.89 51.74 -40.74
N ASN A 224 -19.56 50.71 -41.55
CA ASN A 224 -18.32 50.34 -42.27
C ASN A 224 -16.91 50.81 -41.83
N SER A 225 -15.99 49.84 -41.58
CA SER A 225 -14.94 49.43 -42.54
C SER A 225 -14.00 48.35 -41.97
N SER A 226 -14.05 47.15 -42.57
CA SER A 226 -12.96 46.18 -42.81
C SER A 226 -11.98 45.77 -41.69
N THR A 227 -12.23 44.62 -41.07
CA THR A 227 -11.21 43.61 -40.72
C THR A 227 -11.88 42.24 -40.72
N MET A 228 -11.30 41.28 -41.47
CA MET A 228 -11.81 39.91 -41.55
C MET A 228 -11.80 39.26 -40.17
N ALA A 229 -12.96 38.79 -39.72
CA ALA A 229 -13.11 37.93 -38.56
C ALA A 229 -12.62 36.52 -38.94
N THR A 230 -11.63 35.99 -38.23
CA THR A 230 -11.23 34.58 -38.27
C THR A 230 -11.85 33.86 -37.08
N ASN A 231 -12.59 32.78 -37.36
CA ASN A 231 -13.13 31.85 -36.36
C ASN A 231 -11.96 31.07 -35.73
N ASP A 232 -11.70 31.31 -34.43
CA ASP A 232 -10.69 30.63 -33.63
C ASP A 232 -11.17 29.24 -33.16
N ASP A 233 -10.77 28.16 -33.84
CA ASP A 233 -10.68 26.84 -33.19
C ASP A 233 -9.33 26.18 -33.50
N PHE A 234 -8.32 26.55 -32.70
CA PHE A 234 -6.95 26.03 -32.74
C PHE A 234 -6.87 24.51 -32.99
N LYS A 235 -7.78 23.72 -32.41
CA LYS A 235 -7.77 22.26 -32.56
C LYS A 235 -8.04 21.84 -33.99
N VAL A 236 -9.07 22.44 -34.60
CA VAL A 236 -9.49 22.15 -35.97
C VAL A 236 -8.40 22.55 -36.93
N ASP A 237 -7.81 23.73 -36.73
CA ASP A 237 -6.74 24.25 -37.58
C ASP A 237 -5.46 23.43 -37.46
N LEU A 238 -5.06 23.05 -36.24
CA LEU A 238 -3.88 22.21 -36.02
C LEU A 238 -4.08 20.79 -36.57
N LEU A 239 -5.24 20.16 -36.33
CA LEU A 239 -5.55 18.84 -36.87
C LEU A 239 -5.51 18.85 -38.40
N LYS A 240 -6.09 19.87 -39.01
CA LYS A 240 -6.07 20.06 -40.47
C LYS A 240 -4.63 20.25 -40.97
N ALA A 241 -3.85 21.11 -40.34
CA ALA A 241 -2.46 21.35 -40.70
C ALA A 241 -1.60 20.08 -40.61
N ILE A 242 -1.84 19.22 -39.60
CA ILE A 242 -1.16 17.92 -39.47
C ILE A 242 -1.60 16.95 -40.57
N LYS A 243 -2.90 16.85 -40.88
CA LYS A 243 -3.45 15.97 -41.92
C LYS A 243 -3.02 16.39 -43.34
N ASP A 244 -2.78 17.67 -43.59
CA ASP A 244 -2.34 18.22 -44.88
C ASP A 244 -0.84 17.93 -45.18
N VAL A 245 -0.06 17.41 -44.21
CA VAL A 245 1.32 16.97 -44.44
C VAL A 245 1.31 15.77 -45.39
N LYS A 246 1.84 15.96 -46.61
CA LYS A 246 1.91 14.90 -47.62
C LYS A 246 2.70 13.69 -47.12
N ILE A 247 2.03 12.54 -47.11
CA ILE A 247 2.59 11.23 -46.76
C ILE A 247 3.43 10.70 -47.92
N VAL A 248 4.54 10.03 -47.59
CA VAL A 248 5.38 9.30 -48.54
C VAL A 248 5.25 7.81 -48.24
N GLY A 249 4.96 7.01 -49.25
CA GLY A 249 4.81 5.55 -49.11
C GLY A 249 3.37 5.07 -49.00
N LYS A 250 3.16 3.77 -49.23
CA LYS A 250 1.87 3.08 -49.11
C LYS A 250 1.86 2.14 -47.90
N PHE A 251 0.68 1.92 -47.30
CA PHE A 251 0.54 0.94 -46.21
C PHE A 251 0.75 -0.51 -46.67
N ALA A 252 0.47 -0.77 -47.95
CA ALA A 252 0.74 -2.03 -48.63
C ALA A 252 1.08 -1.79 -50.12
N PHE A 253 1.79 -2.74 -50.72
CA PHE A 253 1.97 -2.79 -52.17
C PHE A 253 2.18 -4.22 -52.66
N ASP A 254 1.98 -4.43 -53.95
CA ASP A 254 2.35 -5.64 -54.66
C ASP A 254 3.27 -5.33 -55.86
N GLN A 255 4.00 -6.34 -56.29
CA GLN A 255 4.90 -6.26 -57.44
C GLN A 255 5.02 -7.63 -58.10
N GLU A 256 4.89 -7.69 -59.43
CA GLU A 256 5.29 -8.86 -60.19
C GLU A 256 6.82 -8.98 -60.18
N ILE A 257 7.31 -10.18 -59.88
CA ILE A 257 8.74 -10.45 -59.71
C ILE A 257 9.20 -11.56 -60.65
N GLU A 258 10.46 -11.53 -61.03
CA GLU A 258 11.13 -12.63 -61.72
C GLU A 258 11.98 -13.40 -60.72
N ILE A 259 11.81 -14.72 -60.66
CA ILE A 259 12.61 -15.57 -59.79
C ILE A 259 13.95 -15.83 -60.49
N PRO A 260 15.11 -15.64 -59.82
CA PRO A 260 16.43 -15.91 -60.41
C PRO A 260 16.53 -17.32 -61.01
N GLU A 261 17.28 -17.48 -62.11
CA GLU A 261 17.37 -18.76 -62.82
C GLU A 261 18.03 -19.87 -61.99
N ASP A 262 18.94 -19.50 -61.09
CA ASP A 262 19.64 -20.41 -60.18
C ASP A 262 18.83 -20.75 -58.91
N PHE A 263 17.65 -20.13 -58.73
CA PHE A 263 16.80 -20.36 -57.58
C PHE A 263 16.39 -21.83 -57.49
N SER A 264 16.69 -22.43 -56.35
CA SER A 264 16.30 -23.79 -56.04
C SER A 264 15.70 -23.86 -54.65
N ILE A 265 14.78 -24.78 -54.44
CA ILE A 265 14.19 -24.99 -53.13
C ILE A 265 13.96 -26.47 -52.89
N SER A 266 14.47 -26.96 -51.77
CA SER A 266 14.44 -28.38 -51.40
C SER A 266 13.74 -28.53 -50.07
N VAL A 267 12.74 -29.41 -50.00
CA VAL A 267 11.97 -29.68 -48.78
C VAL A 267 12.43 -31.00 -48.18
N ARG A 268 12.74 -31.01 -46.88
CA ARG A 268 13.18 -32.22 -46.16
C ARG A 268 12.14 -33.33 -46.32
N GLY A 269 12.57 -34.52 -46.75
CA GLY A 269 11.68 -35.66 -47.02
C GLY A 269 10.98 -35.64 -48.38
N VAL A 270 11.05 -34.54 -49.16
CA VAL A 270 10.52 -34.46 -50.53
C VAL A 270 11.65 -34.33 -51.57
N GLY A 271 12.71 -33.60 -51.24
CA GLY A 271 13.80 -33.22 -52.15
C GLY A 271 13.49 -31.95 -52.94
N ASP A 272 14.17 -31.78 -54.07
CA ASP A 272 14.11 -30.56 -54.88
C ASP A 272 12.74 -30.36 -55.54
N ILE A 273 12.21 -29.14 -55.41
CA ILE A 273 10.89 -28.77 -55.94
C ILE A 273 11.05 -28.11 -57.31
N LYS A 274 10.36 -28.65 -58.33
CA LYS A 274 10.40 -28.08 -59.67
C LYS A 274 9.41 -26.92 -59.79
N LEU A 275 9.87 -25.81 -60.35
CA LEU A 275 9.05 -24.64 -60.64
C LEU A 275 8.47 -24.71 -62.08
N PRO A 276 7.19 -24.38 -62.31
CA PRO A 276 6.16 -24.10 -61.31
C PRO A 276 5.69 -25.37 -60.58
N LEU A 277 5.32 -25.22 -59.31
CA LEU A 277 4.91 -26.29 -58.41
C LEU A 277 3.83 -27.18 -59.04
N LYS A 278 4.10 -28.48 -59.09
CA LYS A 278 3.17 -29.50 -59.60
C LYS A 278 2.38 -30.12 -58.45
N LYS A 279 1.13 -30.51 -58.73
CA LYS A 279 0.22 -31.18 -57.77
C LYS A 279 0.88 -32.35 -57.04
N ALA A 280 1.65 -33.19 -57.74
CA ALA A 280 2.31 -34.34 -57.13
C ALA A 280 3.35 -33.94 -56.07
N GLN A 281 4.08 -32.83 -56.26
CA GLN A 281 5.02 -32.31 -55.26
C GLN A 281 4.29 -31.55 -54.15
N ALA A 282 3.25 -30.78 -54.47
CA ALA A 282 2.43 -30.10 -53.47
C ALA A 282 1.83 -31.07 -52.44
N VAL A 283 1.28 -32.21 -52.88
CA VAL A 283 0.77 -33.25 -51.98
C VAL A 283 1.88 -33.83 -51.09
N LYS A 284 3.08 -34.04 -51.63
CA LYS A 284 4.23 -34.51 -50.82
C LYS A 284 4.66 -33.47 -49.78
N ILE A 285 4.70 -32.18 -50.16
CA ILE A 285 4.98 -31.10 -49.22
C ILE A 285 3.93 -31.09 -48.09
N ILE A 286 2.64 -31.23 -48.41
CA ILE A 286 1.56 -31.33 -47.41
C ILE A 286 1.81 -32.48 -46.42
N THR A 287 2.30 -33.64 -46.87
CA THR A 287 2.61 -34.75 -45.95
C THR A 287 3.76 -34.48 -44.98
N GLN A 288 4.61 -33.48 -45.25
CA GLN A 288 5.70 -33.05 -44.38
C GLN A 288 5.36 -31.77 -43.59
N ALA A 289 4.25 -31.11 -43.92
CA ALA A 289 3.80 -29.88 -43.31
C ALA A 289 2.84 -30.16 -42.14
N ARG A 290 2.69 -29.17 -41.25
CA ARG A 290 1.64 -29.19 -40.23
C ARG A 290 0.52 -28.21 -40.60
N GLN A 291 -0.66 -28.39 -40.01
CA GLN A 291 -1.69 -27.37 -40.07
C GLN A 291 -1.19 -26.13 -39.32
N ALA A 292 -1.36 -24.97 -39.95
CA ALA A 292 -0.88 -23.72 -39.42
C ALA A 292 -1.76 -23.26 -38.24
N PRO A 293 -1.20 -23.10 -37.02
CA PRO A 293 -1.98 -22.66 -35.88
C PRO A 293 -2.28 -21.15 -35.95
N PHE A 294 -3.19 -20.67 -35.13
CA PHE A 294 -3.42 -19.24 -34.90
C PHE A 294 -3.43 -18.93 -33.40
N GLY A 295 -3.12 -17.69 -33.04
CA GLY A 295 -3.11 -17.24 -31.64
C GLY A 295 -4.53 -16.89 -31.18
N LYS A 296 -4.93 -17.39 -30.00
CA LYS A 296 -6.14 -16.98 -29.28
C LYS A 296 -5.74 -16.57 -27.85
N GLY A 297 -5.44 -15.30 -27.66
CA GLY A 297 -4.81 -14.82 -26.42
C GLY A 297 -3.39 -15.38 -26.28
N SER A 298 -3.07 -15.99 -25.14
CA SER A 298 -1.77 -16.66 -24.90
C SER A 298 -1.67 -18.08 -25.51
N ASP A 299 -2.76 -18.63 -26.03
CA ASP A 299 -2.81 -20.01 -26.53
C ASP A 299 -2.59 -20.07 -28.05
N THR A 300 -1.83 -21.08 -28.50
CA THR A 300 -1.65 -21.40 -29.92
C THR A 300 -2.54 -22.59 -30.28
N ILE A 301 -3.61 -22.35 -31.06
CA ILE A 301 -4.66 -23.35 -31.34
C ILE A 301 -4.76 -23.62 -32.84
N VAL A 302 -5.06 -24.86 -33.23
CA VAL A 302 -5.38 -25.22 -34.61
C VAL A 302 -6.91 -25.26 -34.78
N ASP A 303 -7.47 -24.28 -35.48
CA ASP A 303 -8.89 -24.25 -35.88
C ASP A 303 -9.01 -23.97 -37.39
N THR A 304 -9.42 -25.00 -38.14
CA THR A 304 -9.55 -24.93 -39.60
C THR A 304 -10.73 -24.07 -40.08
N SER A 305 -11.62 -23.63 -39.18
CA SER A 305 -12.67 -22.64 -39.50
C SER A 305 -12.14 -21.20 -39.49
N VAL A 306 -11.00 -20.95 -38.83
CA VAL A 306 -10.33 -19.65 -38.75
C VAL A 306 -9.13 -19.60 -39.70
N ARG A 307 -8.28 -20.63 -39.68
CA ARG A 307 -7.07 -20.74 -40.50
C ARG A 307 -6.94 -22.16 -41.05
N LYS A 308 -7.13 -22.31 -42.35
CA LYS A 308 -6.94 -23.58 -43.06
C LYS A 308 -5.76 -23.44 -44.00
N THR A 309 -4.56 -23.80 -43.56
CA THR A 309 -3.32 -23.63 -44.34
C THR A 309 -2.27 -24.63 -43.84
N TRP A 310 -1.40 -25.10 -44.73
CA TRP A 310 -0.24 -25.92 -44.37
C TRP A 310 1.00 -25.04 -44.21
N GLU A 311 1.76 -25.22 -43.14
CA GLU A 311 3.01 -24.48 -42.91
C GLU A 311 4.22 -25.40 -42.70
N LEU A 312 5.39 -24.91 -43.12
CA LEU A 312 6.70 -25.46 -42.79
C LEU A 312 7.58 -24.38 -42.15
N ASP A 313 8.27 -24.75 -41.08
CA ASP A 313 9.27 -23.92 -40.42
C ASP A 313 10.58 -23.88 -41.27
N PRO A 314 11.40 -22.81 -41.16
CA PRO A 314 12.60 -22.63 -41.99
C PRO A 314 13.58 -23.81 -41.97
N GLU A 315 13.67 -24.57 -40.89
CA GLU A 315 14.59 -25.71 -40.76
C GLU A 315 14.15 -26.93 -41.60
N GLN A 316 12.90 -26.93 -42.08
CA GLN A 316 12.32 -28.03 -42.87
C GLN A 316 12.57 -27.88 -44.37
N PHE A 317 13.11 -26.77 -44.83
CA PHE A 317 13.44 -26.56 -46.24
C PHE A 317 14.73 -25.75 -46.39
N THR A 318 15.30 -25.78 -47.59
CA THR A 318 16.49 -25.01 -47.94
C THR A 318 16.22 -24.26 -49.22
N ILE A 319 16.59 -22.98 -49.24
CA ILE A 319 16.57 -22.15 -50.44
C ILE A 319 18.02 -22.06 -50.92
N GLY A 320 18.27 -22.50 -52.16
CA GLY A 320 19.55 -22.44 -52.84
C GLY A 320 19.51 -21.47 -54.02
N GLY A 321 20.69 -21.23 -54.60
CA GLY A 321 20.94 -20.16 -55.56
C GLY A 321 21.84 -19.10 -54.91
N GLU A 322 22.95 -18.76 -55.57
CA GLU A 322 23.90 -17.75 -55.11
C GLU A 322 23.27 -16.34 -55.20
N GLU A 323 22.35 -16.13 -56.15
CA GLU A 323 21.74 -14.83 -56.42
C GLU A 323 20.54 -14.50 -55.51
N TRP A 324 19.87 -15.49 -54.93
CA TRP A 324 18.65 -15.27 -54.12
C TRP A 324 18.88 -14.30 -52.95
N SER A 325 20.03 -14.40 -52.29
CA SER A 325 20.37 -13.56 -51.15
C SER A 325 20.54 -12.08 -51.53
N ASN A 326 21.08 -11.80 -52.72
CA ASN A 326 21.20 -10.44 -53.25
C ASN A 326 19.85 -9.94 -53.75
N TYR A 327 19.09 -10.80 -54.43
CA TYR A 327 17.75 -10.47 -54.88
C TYR A 327 16.80 -10.10 -53.74
N LEU A 328 16.88 -10.80 -52.59
CA LEU A 328 16.10 -10.45 -51.41
C LEU A 328 16.48 -9.06 -50.85
N LYS A 329 17.74 -8.64 -50.97
CA LYS A 329 18.16 -7.28 -50.60
C LYS A 329 17.56 -6.23 -51.54
N GLU A 330 17.55 -6.49 -52.85
CA GLU A 330 16.89 -5.61 -53.83
C GLU A 330 15.38 -5.48 -53.55
N LEU A 331 14.72 -6.60 -53.20
CA LEU A 331 13.32 -6.56 -52.75
C LEU A 331 13.15 -5.75 -51.47
N CYS A 332 14.08 -5.82 -50.52
CA CYS A 332 14.03 -4.99 -49.31
C CYS A 332 14.21 -3.50 -49.63
N GLU A 333 15.06 -3.15 -50.60
CA GLU A 333 15.21 -1.76 -51.09
C GLU A 333 13.92 -1.27 -51.76
N LEU A 334 13.27 -2.12 -52.56
CA LEU A 334 11.98 -1.82 -53.15
C LEU A 334 10.89 -1.64 -52.09
N VAL A 335 10.84 -2.52 -51.09
CA VAL A 335 9.95 -2.41 -49.93
C VAL A 335 10.15 -1.07 -49.24
N ALA A 336 11.41 -0.72 -48.97
CA ALA A 336 11.75 0.54 -48.34
C ALA A 336 11.24 1.74 -49.17
N GLN A 337 11.48 1.72 -50.49
CA GLN A 337 11.01 2.77 -51.39
C GLN A 337 9.48 2.89 -51.45
N LYS A 338 8.76 1.77 -51.64
CA LYS A 338 7.30 1.74 -51.83
C LYS A 338 6.54 2.05 -50.55
N MET A 339 7.07 1.63 -49.41
CA MET A 339 6.50 1.89 -48.09
C MET A 339 7.03 3.19 -47.46
N GLY A 340 7.87 3.97 -48.17
CA GLY A 340 8.33 5.28 -47.70
C GLY A 340 9.33 5.21 -46.53
N ILE A 341 10.03 4.10 -46.38
CA ILE A 341 11.04 3.87 -45.33
C ILE A 341 12.40 4.34 -45.83
N LYS A 342 13.03 5.25 -45.10
CA LYS A 342 14.34 5.83 -45.47
C LYS A 342 15.54 5.07 -44.90
N THR A 343 15.30 4.12 -43.99
CA THR A 343 16.34 3.29 -43.38
C THR A 343 16.50 1.96 -44.10
N PRO A 344 17.70 1.33 -44.06
CA PRO A 344 17.90 -0.01 -44.58
C PRO A 344 16.93 -1.01 -43.95
N VAL A 345 16.20 -1.72 -44.81
CA VAL A 345 15.28 -2.80 -44.46
C VAL A 345 15.98 -4.13 -44.69
N HIS A 346 15.74 -5.09 -43.81
CA HIS A 346 16.12 -6.49 -44.02
C HIS A 346 14.93 -7.41 -43.81
N ALA A 347 14.98 -8.58 -44.44
CA ALA A 347 13.94 -9.60 -44.39
C ALA A 347 14.49 -10.88 -43.75
N GLU A 348 13.83 -11.33 -42.68
CA GLU A 348 14.15 -12.60 -42.00
C GLU A 348 13.10 -13.66 -42.38
N LEU A 349 13.55 -14.81 -42.89
CA LEU A 349 12.66 -15.89 -43.33
C LEU A 349 11.88 -16.43 -42.13
N TYR A 350 10.55 -16.30 -42.18
CA TYR A 350 9.69 -16.76 -41.09
C TYR A 350 9.15 -18.16 -41.36
N LYS A 351 8.47 -18.37 -42.50
CA LYS A 351 7.87 -19.68 -42.84
C LYS A 351 7.49 -19.82 -44.30
N MET A 352 7.24 -21.05 -44.71
CA MET A 352 6.61 -21.40 -45.98
C MET A 352 5.15 -21.78 -45.76
N LEU A 353 4.24 -21.25 -46.58
CA LEU A 353 2.82 -21.55 -46.53
C LEU A 353 2.33 -22.15 -47.85
N LEU A 354 1.51 -23.20 -47.74
CA LEU A 354 0.88 -23.87 -48.88
C LEU A 354 -0.63 -23.94 -48.68
N TYR A 355 -1.37 -23.30 -49.58
CA TYR A 355 -2.81 -23.23 -49.58
C TYR A 355 -3.36 -24.13 -50.68
N GLU A 356 -4.14 -25.14 -50.30
CA GLU A 356 -4.88 -26.01 -51.24
C GLU A 356 -6.31 -25.51 -51.45
N LYS A 357 -7.12 -26.22 -52.25
CA LYS A 357 -8.51 -25.85 -52.47
C LYS A 357 -9.30 -25.68 -51.16
N GLY A 358 -9.92 -24.51 -50.99
CA GLY A 358 -10.69 -24.11 -49.81
C GLY A 358 -9.85 -23.66 -48.62
N ALA A 359 -8.52 -23.64 -48.73
CA ALA A 359 -7.62 -23.05 -47.74
C ALA A 359 -7.81 -21.53 -47.69
N MET A 360 -7.82 -20.96 -46.49
CA MET A 360 -8.10 -19.54 -46.21
C MET A 360 -7.52 -19.14 -44.85
N PHE A 361 -7.51 -17.83 -44.57
CA PHE A 361 -7.23 -17.30 -43.24
C PHE A 361 -8.08 -16.07 -42.99
N LYS A 362 -8.92 -16.10 -41.95
CA LYS A 362 -9.79 -14.98 -41.55
C LYS A 362 -9.00 -13.70 -41.20
N ALA A 363 -9.69 -12.56 -41.24
CA ALA A 363 -9.14 -11.25 -40.91
C ALA A 363 -8.38 -11.21 -39.57
N HIS A 364 -7.13 -10.76 -39.62
CA HIS A 364 -6.23 -10.63 -38.47
C HIS A 364 -5.16 -9.54 -38.72
N THR A 365 -4.33 -9.24 -37.72
CA THR A 365 -3.10 -8.44 -37.85
C THR A 365 -1.90 -9.31 -37.55
N ASP A 366 -0.74 -8.92 -38.09
CA ASP A 366 0.50 -9.61 -37.80
C ASP A 366 1.04 -9.21 -36.42
N THR A 367 1.43 -10.20 -35.64
CA THR A 367 2.22 -9.96 -34.42
C THR A 367 3.69 -9.76 -34.78
N GLU A 368 4.33 -8.78 -34.15
CA GLU A 368 5.77 -8.53 -34.22
C GLU A 368 6.54 -9.70 -33.58
N LYS A 369 7.44 -10.35 -34.33
CA LYS A 369 8.10 -11.62 -33.93
C LYS A 369 9.59 -11.49 -33.67
N ILE A 370 10.20 -10.42 -34.17
CA ILE A 370 11.61 -10.10 -34.02
C ILE A 370 11.75 -8.63 -33.59
N PRO A 371 12.84 -8.24 -32.92
CA PRO A 371 13.10 -6.83 -32.62
C PRO A 371 13.06 -5.97 -33.88
N ASP A 372 12.52 -4.76 -33.75
CA ASP A 372 12.45 -3.77 -34.84
C ASP A 372 11.64 -4.23 -36.07
N MET A 373 10.81 -5.29 -35.94
CA MET A 373 9.87 -5.72 -36.97
C MET A 373 8.81 -4.64 -37.19
N PHE A 374 8.63 -4.22 -38.44
CA PHE A 374 7.60 -3.24 -38.80
C PHE A 374 6.55 -3.79 -39.78
N GLY A 375 6.83 -4.91 -40.44
CA GLY A 375 5.92 -5.43 -41.46
C GLY A 375 6.23 -6.85 -41.91
N THR A 376 5.48 -7.29 -42.91
CA THR A 376 5.55 -8.62 -43.50
C THR A 376 5.81 -8.51 -45.00
N LEU A 377 6.70 -9.34 -45.54
CA LEU A 377 6.88 -9.55 -46.97
C LEU A 377 6.44 -10.98 -47.32
N VAL A 378 5.51 -11.10 -48.27
CA VAL A 378 5.07 -12.39 -48.82
C VAL A 378 5.53 -12.50 -50.26
N VAL A 379 6.33 -13.52 -50.54
CA VAL A 379 6.79 -13.87 -51.88
C VAL A 379 6.00 -15.09 -52.38
N SER A 380 5.17 -14.90 -53.40
CA SER A 380 4.45 -15.98 -54.08
C SER A 380 5.34 -16.64 -55.12
N LEU A 381 5.66 -17.91 -54.89
CA LEU A 381 6.48 -18.72 -55.79
C LEU A 381 5.63 -19.26 -56.96
N PRO A 382 6.27 -19.65 -58.09
CA PRO A 382 5.56 -20.18 -59.24
C PRO A 382 4.67 -21.39 -58.94
N SER A 383 3.34 -21.18 -58.92
CA SER A 383 2.34 -22.22 -58.73
C SER A 383 0.98 -21.85 -59.37
N LYS A 384 0.38 -22.80 -60.11
CA LYS A 384 -0.94 -22.55 -60.73
C LYS A 384 -2.06 -22.61 -59.69
N HIS A 385 -2.81 -21.52 -59.54
CA HIS A 385 -3.96 -21.42 -58.63
C HIS A 385 -5.01 -20.39 -59.12
N LYS A 386 -6.20 -20.40 -58.50
CA LYS A 386 -7.26 -19.37 -58.60
C LYS A 386 -7.87 -19.14 -57.21
N GLY A 387 -8.28 -17.92 -56.90
CA GLY A 387 -8.64 -17.53 -55.53
C GLY A 387 -7.41 -17.40 -54.64
N GLY A 388 -7.59 -17.12 -53.35
CA GLY A 388 -6.48 -16.92 -52.42
C GLY A 388 -5.96 -15.48 -52.39
N GLU A 389 -6.80 -14.54 -52.81
CA GLU A 389 -6.54 -13.11 -52.74
C GLU A 389 -6.30 -12.70 -51.28
N VAL A 390 -5.35 -11.79 -51.07
CA VAL A 390 -5.11 -11.21 -49.74
C VAL A 390 -5.76 -9.83 -49.73
N VAL A 391 -6.82 -9.66 -48.95
CA VAL A 391 -7.47 -8.36 -48.72
C VAL A 391 -6.76 -7.71 -47.55
N LEU A 392 -6.28 -6.48 -47.75
CA LEU A 392 -5.51 -5.68 -46.80
C LEU A 392 -6.28 -4.38 -46.54
N GLU A 393 -6.51 -4.05 -45.29
CA GLU A 393 -7.31 -2.90 -44.85
C GLU A 393 -6.54 -2.07 -43.81
N HIS A 394 -6.46 -0.75 -44.01
CA HIS A 394 -5.82 0.19 -43.10
C HIS A 394 -6.44 1.58 -43.24
N CYS A 395 -6.89 2.18 -42.13
CA CYS A 395 -7.52 3.52 -42.11
C CYS A 395 -8.63 3.71 -43.16
N ASP A 396 -9.58 2.78 -43.25
CA ASP A 396 -10.68 2.76 -44.24
C ASP A 396 -10.24 2.63 -45.72
N GLU A 397 -8.95 2.40 -45.99
CA GLU A 397 -8.43 2.06 -47.32
C GLU A 397 -8.29 0.54 -47.49
N GLU A 398 -8.78 0.01 -48.61
CA GLU A 398 -8.68 -1.41 -48.98
C GLU A 398 -7.69 -1.61 -50.15
N PHE A 399 -6.85 -2.64 -50.04
CA PHE A 399 -5.91 -3.08 -51.07
C PHE A 399 -6.00 -4.61 -51.24
N ILE A 400 -6.11 -5.09 -52.48
CA ILE A 400 -6.27 -6.53 -52.77
C ILE A 400 -5.05 -7.04 -53.53
N TYR A 401 -4.33 -8.00 -52.96
CA TYR A 401 -3.20 -8.69 -53.60
C TYR A 401 -3.65 -10.01 -54.25
N GLU A 402 -3.54 -10.07 -55.58
CA GLU A 402 -3.98 -11.21 -56.40
C GLU A 402 -2.81 -12.01 -56.98
N SER A 403 -2.15 -12.83 -56.16
CA SER A 403 -0.98 -13.64 -56.58
C SER A 403 -1.24 -14.61 -57.75
N SER A 404 -2.49 -14.88 -58.09
CA SER A 404 -2.87 -15.79 -59.18
C SER A 404 -2.70 -15.20 -60.59
N LYS A 405 -2.52 -13.88 -60.70
CA LYS A 405 -2.38 -13.16 -61.98
C LYS A 405 -0.98 -13.23 -62.60
N SER A 406 0.03 -13.56 -61.79
CA SER A 406 1.45 -13.58 -62.19
C SER A 406 2.08 -14.96 -62.00
N GLN A 407 3.20 -15.23 -62.68
CA GLN A 407 3.96 -16.45 -62.40
C GLN A 407 4.62 -16.39 -61.03
N ALA A 408 5.24 -15.28 -60.67
CA ALA A 408 5.71 -14.99 -59.33
C ALA A 408 5.40 -13.52 -59.01
N SER A 409 5.11 -13.25 -57.75
CA SER A 409 4.82 -11.90 -57.27
C SER A 409 5.21 -11.78 -55.82
N CYS A 410 5.38 -10.57 -55.32
CA CYS A 410 5.46 -10.30 -53.89
C CYS A 410 4.47 -9.23 -53.47
N ALA A 411 4.11 -9.25 -52.20
CA ALA A 411 3.40 -8.16 -51.54
C ALA A 411 4.02 -7.90 -50.16
N ALA A 412 4.00 -6.65 -49.74
CA ALA A 412 4.45 -6.24 -48.42
C ALA A 412 3.50 -5.22 -47.79
N TRP A 413 3.37 -5.28 -46.47
CA TRP A 413 2.49 -4.44 -45.66
C TRP A 413 3.02 -4.26 -44.23
N TYR A 414 2.57 -3.22 -43.52
CA TYR A 414 2.91 -3.00 -42.11
C TYR A 414 2.20 -4.01 -41.18
N SER A 415 2.81 -4.36 -40.05
CA SER A 415 2.30 -5.44 -39.17
C SER A 415 0.89 -5.19 -38.62
N ASP A 416 0.52 -3.93 -38.46
CA ASP A 416 -0.77 -3.46 -37.95
C ASP A 416 -1.86 -3.35 -39.03
N VAL A 417 -1.55 -3.69 -40.29
CA VAL A 417 -2.55 -3.78 -41.36
C VAL A 417 -3.44 -5.01 -41.14
N HIS A 418 -4.76 -4.78 -41.10
CA HIS A 418 -5.73 -5.87 -41.07
C HIS A 418 -5.72 -6.61 -42.40
N HIS A 419 -5.61 -7.94 -42.35
CA HIS A 419 -5.59 -8.71 -43.57
C HIS A 419 -6.28 -10.07 -43.45
N GLU A 420 -6.91 -10.49 -44.55
CA GLU A 420 -7.48 -11.81 -44.70
C GLU A 420 -7.03 -12.46 -46.01
N VAL A 421 -6.95 -13.80 -46.00
CA VAL A 421 -6.69 -14.60 -47.20
C VAL A 421 -7.99 -15.30 -47.59
N LEU A 422 -8.55 -14.91 -48.73
CA LEU A 422 -9.78 -15.49 -49.26
C LEU A 422 -9.58 -16.97 -49.66
N PRO A 423 -10.66 -17.77 -49.74
CA PRO A 423 -10.54 -19.18 -50.09
C PRO A 423 -9.94 -19.45 -51.48
N VAL A 424 -8.94 -20.32 -51.55
CA VAL A 424 -8.40 -20.81 -52.83
C VAL A 424 -9.46 -21.66 -53.55
N ALA A 425 -9.91 -21.23 -54.73
CA ALA A 425 -10.93 -21.93 -55.51
C ALA A 425 -10.38 -23.17 -56.23
N SER A 426 -9.13 -23.12 -56.71
CA SER A 426 -8.47 -24.25 -57.38
C SER A 426 -6.94 -24.12 -57.39
N GLY A 427 -6.22 -25.24 -57.51
CA GLY A 427 -4.75 -25.27 -57.55
C GLY A 427 -4.10 -25.17 -56.17
N TYR A 428 -2.85 -24.68 -56.14
CA TYR A 428 -2.09 -24.49 -54.91
C TYR A 428 -1.42 -23.12 -54.91
N ARG A 429 -1.72 -22.27 -53.91
CA ARG A 429 -0.99 -21.01 -53.68
C ARG A 429 0.17 -21.30 -52.74
N TRP A 430 1.39 -21.02 -53.19
CA TRP A 430 2.61 -21.38 -52.49
C TRP A 430 3.48 -20.15 -52.24
N VAL A 431 3.73 -19.83 -50.97
CA VAL A 431 4.37 -18.58 -50.60
C VAL A 431 5.45 -18.76 -49.53
N LEU A 432 6.43 -17.88 -49.57
CA LEU A 432 7.40 -17.64 -48.50
C LEU A 432 7.02 -16.35 -47.76
N THR A 433 7.01 -16.40 -46.44
CA THR A 433 6.71 -15.25 -45.58
C THR A 433 7.97 -14.84 -44.84
N TYR A 434 8.28 -13.54 -44.88
CA TYR A 434 9.42 -12.92 -44.21
C TYR A 434 8.94 -11.85 -43.23
N ASN A 435 9.60 -11.74 -42.08
CA ASN A 435 9.46 -10.60 -41.17
C ASN A 435 10.37 -9.48 -41.69
N LEU A 436 9.83 -8.27 -41.84
CA LEU A 436 10.59 -7.08 -42.25
C LEU A 436 10.99 -6.27 -41.03
N ALA A 437 12.29 -5.96 -40.91
CA ALA A 437 12.83 -5.18 -39.80
C ALA A 437 13.83 -4.11 -40.27
N ILE A 438 14.00 -3.07 -39.45
CA ILE A 438 14.90 -1.94 -39.73
C ILE A 438 16.27 -2.20 -39.09
N GLY A 439 17.37 -1.97 -39.84
CA GLY A 439 18.73 -2.21 -39.34
C GLY A 439 19.15 -1.25 -38.21
N GLN A 440 19.79 -1.77 -37.16
CA GLN A 440 20.09 -1.06 -35.90
C GLN A 440 21.19 0.02 -35.99
N SER A 441 21.85 0.21 -37.14
CA SER A 441 23.18 0.84 -37.20
C SER A 441 23.25 2.24 -37.82
N SER A 442 22.15 2.82 -38.32
CA SER A 442 22.20 4.13 -39.00
C SER A 442 21.15 5.11 -38.46
N PRO A 443 21.54 6.35 -38.10
CA PRO A 443 20.58 7.41 -37.79
C PRO A 443 19.60 7.61 -38.95
N ARG A 444 18.30 7.73 -38.65
CA ARG A 444 17.29 8.03 -39.69
C ARG A 444 17.56 9.43 -40.22
N THR A 445 18.02 9.57 -41.47
CA THR A 445 18.17 10.87 -42.12
C THR A 445 16.86 11.26 -42.79
N PHE A 446 16.33 12.43 -42.44
CA PHE A 446 15.14 13.01 -43.04
C PHE A 446 15.50 14.24 -43.87
N ASP A 447 14.87 14.39 -45.04
CA ASP A 447 14.96 15.60 -45.83
C ASP A 447 14.25 16.73 -45.09
N ALA A 448 14.86 17.91 -45.04
CA ALA A 448 14.24 19.08 -44.46
C ALA A 448 12.92 19.41 -45.20
N PHE A 449 11.84 19.62 -44.45
CA PHE A 449 10.61 20.11 -45.02
C PHE A 449 10.80 21.57 -45.46
N SER A 450 10.23 21.94 -46.61
CA SER A 450 10.22 23.34 -47.04
C SER A 450 9.45 24.20 -46.05
N GLU A 451 9.95 25.40 -45.74
CA GLU A 451 9.31 26.34 -44.81
C GLU A 451 7.82 26.59 -45.12
N ALA A 452 7.45 26.66 -46.41
CA ALA A 452 6.05 26.82 -46.84
C ALA A 452 5.12 25.69 -46.37
N LYS A 453 5.63 24.48 -46.16
CA LYS A 453 4.88 23.32 -45.64
C LYS A 453 4.79 23.31 -44.12
N LEU A 454 5.79 23.87 -43.43
CA LEU A 454 5.84 23.92 -41.96
C LEU A 454 5.06 25.12 -41.40
N ARG A 455 4.93 26.20 -42.18
CA ARG A 455 4.28 27.45 -41.77
C ARG A 455 2.91 27.25 -41.12
N PRO A 456 1.96 26.48 -41.70
CA PRO A 456 0.64 26.30 -41.09
C PRO A 456 0.69 25.69 -39.68
N LEU A 457 1.57 24.70 -39.46
CA LEU A 457 1.79 24.06 -38.16
C LEU A 457 2.33 25.08 -37.14
N SER A 458 3.37 25.83 -37.52
CA SER A 458 4.00 26.82 -36.66
C SER A 458 3.08 28.00 -36.32
N GLU A 459 2.23 28.45 -37.25
CA GLU A 459 1.29 29.55 -37.04
C GLU A 459 0.17 29.17 -36.06
N CYS A 460 -0.36 27.94 -36.17
CA CYS A 460 -1.36 27.42 -35.21
C CYS A 460 -0.82 27.40 -33.79
N VAL A 461 0.37 26.82 -33.60
CA VAL A 461 0.99 26.72 -32.27
C VAL A 461 1.42 28.10 -31.76
N LYS A 462 1.90 28.99 -32.63
CA LYS A 462 2.21 30.38 -32.25
C LYS A 462 0.98 31.13 -31.73
N GLY A 463 -0.17 31.00 -32.40
CA GLY A 463 -1.42 31.60 -31.95
C GLY A 463 -1.90 31.05 -30.61
N TRP A 464 -1.75 29.74 -30.39
CA TRP A 464 -2.07 29.08 -29.13
C TRP A 464 -1.18 29.53 -27.97
N LEU A 465 0.13 29.64 -28.20
CA LEU A 465 1.11 30.10 -27.20
C LEU A 465 0.97 31.59 -26.85
N ALA A 466 0.37 32.40 -27.73
CA ALA A 466 0.12 33.82 -27.46
C ALA A 466 -0.99 34.05 -26.41
N GLN A 467 -1.80 33.04 -26.12
CA GLN A 467 -2.82 33.09 -25.06
C GLN A 467 -2.16 32.86 -23.69
N GLU A 468 -2.64 33.56 -22.65
CA GLU A 468 -2.22 33.28 -21.27
C GLU A 468 -2.67 31.87 -20.85
N GLN A 469 -1.88 31.19 -20.01
CA GLN A 469 -2.14 29.82 -19.57
C GLN A 469 -3.57 29.62 -19.03
N LYS A 470 -4.06 30.57 -18.23
CA LYS A 470 -5.39 30.53 -17.61
C LYS A 470 -6.55 30.67 -18.62
N ASP A 471 -6.29 31.31 -19.76
CA ASP A 471 -7.30 31.60 -20.79
C ASP A 471 -7.30 30.55 -21.91
N ARG A 472 -6.28 29.68 -21.96
CA ARG A 472 -6.21 28.58 -22.92
C ARG A 472 -7.29 27.54 -22.63
N LYS A 473 -8.19 27.35 -23.60
CA LYS A 473 -9.23 26.29 -23.54
C LYS A 473 -8.65 24.88 -23.43
N THR A 474 -7.43 24.67 -23.94
CA THR A 474 -6.70 23.41 -23.83
C THR A 474 -5.25 23.65 -23.42
N PRO A 475 -4.82 23.13 -22.26
CA PRO A 475 -3.44 23.29 -21.76
C PRO A 475 -2.43 22.40 -22.50
N TYR A 476 -2.88 21.37 -23.21
CA TYR A 476 -2.07 20.50 -24.07
C TYR A 476 -2.93 19.95 -25.21
N ALA A 477 -2.28 19.40 -26.25
CA ALA A 477 -2.95 18.83 -27.42
C ALA A 477 -2.45 17.40 -27.70
N CYS A 478 -3.37 16.46 -27.86
CA CYS A 478 -3.12 15.06 -28.17
C CYS A 478 -3.54 14.76 -29.62
N HIS A 479 -2.57 14.43 -30.47
CA HIS A 479 -2.81 13.97 -31.84
C HIS A 479 -2.65 12.46 -31.94
N VAL A 480 -3.75 11.75 -32.15
CA VAL A 480 -3.71 10.29 -32.36
C VAL A 480 -2.98 9.93 -33.64
N LEU A 481 -2.22 8.85 -33.58
CA LEU A 481 -1.45 8.29 -34.67
C LEU A 481 -2.32 7.31 -35.48
N ASP A 482 -2.03 7.18 -36.78
CA ASP A 482 -2.76 6.33 -37.71
C ASP A 482 -2.44 4.84 -37.47
N HIS A 483 -1.17 4.52 -37.17
CA HIS A 483 -0.72 3.15 -36.94
C HIS A 483 -0.91 2.69 -35.49
N GLU A 484 -0.93 1.37 -35.29
CA GLU A 484 -0.97 0.76 -33.96
C GLU A 484 0.43 0.56 -33.37
N TYR A 485 0.55 0.93 -32.09
CA TYR A 485 1.78 0.85 -31.31
C TYR A 485 1.53 0.17 -29.96
N THR A 486 2.53 -0.54 -29.47
CA THR A 486 2.52 -1.14 -28.13
C THR A 486 3.21 -0.22 -27.12
N GLN A 487 2.95 -0.44 -25.82
CA GLN A 487 3.63 0.28 -24.73
C GLN A 487 5.16 0.10 -24.77
N ALA A 488 5.65 -1.05 -25.24
CA ALA A 488 7.06 -1.34 -25.37
C ALA A 488 7.69 -0.62 -26.57
N ASN A 489 6.95 -0.46 -27.66
CA ASN A 489 7.52 0.02 -28.92
C ASN A 489 7.22 1.48 -29.22
N ILE A 490 6.24 2.16 -28.61
CA ILE A 490 5.96 3.58 -28.88
C ILE A 490 7.20 4.46 -28.62
N SER A 491 7.82 4.97 -29.68
CA SER A 491 9.02 5.82 -29.61
C SER A 491 9.26 6.53 -30.94
N GLN A 492 10.09 7.57 -30.95
CA GLN A 492 10.43 8.26 -32.20
C GLN A 492 11.06 7.29 -33.22
N LYS A 493 11.76 6.23 -32.78
CA LYS A 493 12.40 5.28 -33.68
C LYS A 493 11.43 4.26 -34.25
N SER A 494 10.24 4.07 -33.68
CA SER A 494 9.31 3.03 -34.13
C SER A 494 8.16 3.56 -34.98
N LEU A 495 7.97 4.89 -35.08
CA LEU A 495 6.84 5.44 -35.85
C LEU A 495 6.88 4.93 -37.29
N LYS A 496 5.71 4.53 -37.78
CA LYS A 496 5.49 3.88 -39.08
C LYS A 496 4.91 4.90 -40.08
N GLY A 497 5.30 4.77 -41.34
CA GLY A 497 4.73 5.49 -42.49
C GLY A 497 4.38 6.97 -42.25
N ALA A 498 3.08 7.26 -42.32
CA ALA A 498 2.49 8.60 -42.20
C ALA A 498 2.80 9.27 -40.86
N ASP A 499 2.75 8.51 -39.77
CA ASP A 499 2.97 9.01 -38.40
C ASP A 499 4.37 9.57 -38.25
N MET A 500 5.38 8.86 -38.76
CA MET A 500 6.75 9.34 -38.77
C MET A 500 6.88 10.65 -39.54
N THR A 501 6.26 10.72 -40.72
CA THR A 501 6.34 11.91 -41.59
C THR A 501 5.70 13.13 -40.93
N ARG A 502 4.51 12.95 -40.33
CA ARG A 502 3.78 14.00 -39.61
C ARG A 502 4.51 14.42 -38.33
N PHE A 503 5.03 13.46 -37.56
CA PHE A 503 5.82 13.73 -36.37
C PHE A 503 7.07 14.56 -36.70
N MET A 504 7.83 14.20 -37.75
CA MET A 504 9.01 14.96 -38.16
C MET A 504 8.67 16.37 -38.64
N ALA A 505 7.58 16.53 -39.41
CA ALA A 505 7.11 17.84 -39.83
C ALA A 505 6.72 18.71 -38.63
N LEU A 506 6.03 18.14 -37.66
CA LEU A 506 5.65 18.82 -36.43
C LEU A 506 6.89 19.18 -35.59
N GLN A 507 7.80 18.25 -35.37
CA GLN A 507 9.03 18.48 -34.61
C GLN A 507 9.87 19.61 -35.24
N GLN A 508 10.02 19.63 -36.57
CA GLN A 508 10.74 20.68 -37.28
C GLN A 508 9.99 22.02 -37.28
N ALA A 509 8.65 22.00 -37.40
CA ALA A 509 7.85 23.23 -37.36
C ALA A 509 7.86 23.93 -35.99
N LEU A 510 8.02 23.15 -34.92
CA LEU A 510 7.99 23.62 -33.54
C LEU A 510 9.40 23.81 -32.93
N GLU A 511 10.44 23.62 -33.74
CA GLU A 511 11.81 23.87 -33.32
C GLU A 511 11.98 25.34 -32.89
N GLY A 512 12.46 25.56 -31.66
CA GLY A 512 12.65 26.89 -31.08
C GLY A 512 11.39 27.51 -30.41
N TYR A 513 10.25 26.83 -30.45
CA TYR A 513 9.06 27.25 -29.68
C TYR A 513 9.09 26.69 -28.24
N PRO A 514 8.47 27.38 -27.25
CA PRO A 514 8.43 26.94 -25.86
C PRO A 514 7.40 25.81 -25.65
N VAL A 515 7.61 24.68 -26.34
CA VAL A 515 6.79 23.47 -26.27
C VAL A 515 7.65 22.24 -26.03
N THR A 516 7.06 21.25 -25.39
CA THR A 516 7.60 19.90 -25.23
C THR A 516 6.70 18.93 -25.98
N ILE A 517 7.32 18.00 -26.72
CA ILE A 517 6.63 16.95 -27.46
C ILE A 517 6.92 15.62 -26.79
N TYR A 518 5.88 14.87 -26.48
CA TYR A 518 5.96 13.51 -25.96
C TYR A 518 5.27 12.53 -26.92
N LEU A 519 5.60 11.26 -26.76
CA LEU A 519 4.88 10.15 -27.37
C LEU A 519 4.19 9.33 -26.29
N ALA A 520 2.94 8.98 -26.50
CA ALA A 520 2.15 8.26 -25.50
C ALA A 520 1.27 7.20 -26.13
N LEU A 521 0.77 6.30 -25.29
CA LEU A 521 -0.35 5.44 -25.62
C LEU A 521 -1.60 6.02 -24.94
N LEU A 522 -2.53 6.52 -25.74
CA LEU A 522 -3.82 7.00 -25.28
C LEU A 522 -4.77 5.80 -25.12
N GLU A 523 -5.34 5.64 -23.94
CA GLU A 523 -6.37 4.65 -23.62
C GLU A 523 -7.69 5.37 -23.33
N GLY A 524 -8.74 4.99 -24.03
CA GLY A 524 -10.12 5.36 -23.70
C GLY A 524 -10.80 4.20 -22.99
N GLU A 525 -11.37 4.45 -21.82
CA GLU A 525 -12.15 3.51 -21.01
C GLU A 525 -13.62 3.92 -21.06
N GLU A 526 -14.47 3.09 -21.63
CA GLU A 526 -15.93 3.26 -21.64
C GLU A 526 -16.55 2.22 -20.71
N ILE A 527 -17.29 2.68 -19.71
CA ILE A 527 -18.05 1.83 -18.78
C ILE A 527 -19.52 2.02 -19.11
N GLY A 528 -20.26 0.91 -19.22
CA GLY A 528 -21.68 1.02 -19.48
C GLY A 528 -22.43 -0.29 -19.40
N MET A 529 -23.71 -0.22 -19.75
CA MET A 529 -24.61 -1.36 -19.66
C MET A 529 -24.59 -2.19 -20.96
N VAL A 530 -24.67 -3.51 -20.79
CA VAL A 530 -24.54 -4.48 -21.88
C VAL A 530 -25.89 -4.77 -22.53
N ASP A 531 -25.96 -4.80 -23.87
CA ASP A 531 -27.19 -5.20 -24.58
C ASP A 531 -27.39 -6.72 -24.50
N PHE A 532 -28.54 -7.16 -23.97
CA PHE A 532 -28.91 -8.57 -23.87
C PHE A 532 -29.86 -9.03 -24.98
N ALA A 533 -30.06 -8.24 -26.03
CA ALA A 533 -31.05 -8.52 -27.08
C ALA A 533 -30.73 -9.76 -27.97
N GLU A 534 -29.57 -10.41 -27.84
CA GLU A 534 -29.27 -11.61 -28.63
C GLU A 534 -29.89 -12.90 -28.04
N PRO A 535 -30.57 -13.75 -28.86
CA PRO A 535 -31.29 -14.94 -28.39
C PRO A 535 -30.44 -15.94 -27.59
N GLU A 536 -29.12 -15.95 -27.84
CA GLU A 536 -28.15 -16.86 -27.20
C GLU A 536 -27.89 -16.47 -25.73
N MET A 537 -28.06 -15.20 -25.36
CA MET A 537 -27.82 -14.65 -24.01
C MET A 537 -28.93 -15.00 -23.00
N GLN A 538 -30.18 -15.15 -23.46
CA GLN A 538 -31.31 -15.52 -22.61
C GLN A 538 -31.16 -16.91 -21.97
N ALA A 539 -30.37 -17.79 -22.57
CA ALA A 539 -30.13 -19.14 -22.07
C ALA A 539 -29.15 -19.20 -20.87
N PHE A 540 -28.23 -18.22 -20.76
CA PHE A 540 -27.19 -18.19 -19.72
C PHE A 540 -27.56 -17.32 -18.50
N TYR A 541 -28.45 -16.35 -18.69
CA TYR A 541 -28.93 -15.43 -17.64
C TYR A 541 -29.52 -16.10 -16.38
N PRO A 542 -30.27 -17.23 -16.47
CA PRO A 542 -30.80 -17.90 -15.30
C PRO A 542 -29.72 -18.59 -14.43
N LEU A 543 -28.58 -18.96 -15.02
CA LEU A 543 -27.53 -19.74 -14.36
C LEU A 543 -26.58 -18.85 -13.54
N SER A 544 -26.30 -17.62 -14.01
CA SER A 544 -25.43 -16.66 -13.32
C SER A 544 -26.02 -16.13 -12.01
N LEU A 545 -27.33 -15.87 -11.98
CA LEU A 545 -28.09 -15.51 -10.77
C LEU A 545 -28.05 -16.61 -9.69
N ALA A 546 -27.95 -17.88 -10.09
CA ALA A 546 -27.89 -19.01 -9.17
C ALA A 546 -26.48 -19.24 -8.59
N LEU A 547 -25.41 -18.81 -9.29
CA LEU A 547 -24.01 -19.06 -8.94
C LEU A 547 -23.35 -17.93 -8.12
N SER A 548 -23.88 -16.70 -8.11
CA SER A 548 -23.24 -15.57 -7.41
C SER A 548 -23.16 -15.68 -5.89
N ARG A 549 -23.83 -16.68 -5.28
CA ARG A 549 -23.73 -16.98 -3.84
C ARG A 549 -22.62 -17.97 -3.49
N THR A 550 -21.94 -18.59 -4.47
CA THR A 550 -20.97 -19.66 -4.21
C THR A 550 -19.82 -19.73 -5.24
N ILE A 551 -18.67 -19.14 -4.87
CA ILE A 551 -17.27 -19.58 -5.11
C ILE A 551 -16.55 -19.17 -6.43
N ASP A 552 -15.31 -18.67 -6.26
CA ASP A 552 -14.21 -18.33 -7.20
C ASP A 552 -13.69 -19.46 -8.14
N THR A 553 -14.47 -20.51 -8.45
CA THR A 553 -13.96 -21.68 -9.19
C THR A 553 -14.69 -22.01 -10.49
N TYR A 554 -15.53 -21.12 -11.02
CA TYR A 554 -16.16 -21.32 -12.33
C TYR A 554 -15.43 -20.57 -13.45
N PRO A 555 -15.14 -21.21 -14.60
CA PRO A 555 -14.64 -20.51 -15.78
C PRO A 555 -15.69 -19.50 -16.28
N ASP A 556 -15.22 -18.32 -16.67
CA ASP A 556 -16.03 -17.24 -17.22
C ASP A 556 -17.03 -17.77 -18.27
N PRO A 557 -18.35 -17.67 -18.03
CA PRO A 557 -19.37 -18.17 -18.95
C PRO A 557 -19.42 -17.39 -20.28
N PHE A 558 -18.73 -16.24 -20.37
CA PHE A 558 -18.67 -15.38 -21.56
C PHE A 558 -17.38 -15.54 -22.37
N LYS A 559 -16.57 -16.58 -22.10
CA LYS A 559 -15.25 -16.78 -22.71
C LYS A 559 -15.34 -16.85 -24.26
N GLY A 560 -15.14 -15.71 -24.91
CA GLY A 560 -15.10 -15.54 -26.37
C GLY A 560 -16.32 -14.86 -27.01
N TYR A 561 -17.33 -14.44 -26.24
CA TYR A 561 -18.47 -13.67 -26.75
C TYR A 561 -18.55 -12.33 -26.03
N HIS A 562 -18.55 -11.25 -26.82
CA HIS A 562 -18.25 -9.91 -26.33
C HIS A 562 -19.31 -8.88 -26.78
N PRO A 563 -20.48 -8.81 -26.13
CA PRO A 563 -21.55 -7.87 -26.50
C PRO A 563 -21.10 -6.39 -26.49
N SER A 564 -21.76 -5.56 -27.30
CA SER A 564 -21.55 -4.10 -27.31
C SER A 564 -22.25 -3.44 -26.12
N LEU A 565 -21.73 -2.29 -25.68
CA LEU A 565 -22.44 -1.42 -24.75
C LEU A 565 -23.66 -0.83 -25.46
N TYR A 566 -24.86 -0.96 -24.88
CA TYR A 566 -26.05 -0.27 -25.42
C TYR A 566 -26.10 1.18 -24.95
N SER A 567 -25.49 1.46 -23.80
CA SER A 567 -25.32 2.81 -23.26
C SER A 567 -23.96 2.88 -22.57
N VAL A 568 -23.30 4.02 -22.73
CA VAL A 568 -22.06 4.35 -22.03
C VAL A 568 -22.45 5.27 -20.88
N ASP A 569 -22.18 4.83 -19.66
CA ASP A 569 -22.46 5.57 -18.43
C ASP A 569 -21.29 6.51 -18.09
N GLU A 570 -20.06 6.08 -18.36
CA GLU A 570 -18.84 6.84 -18.09
C GLU A 570 -17.80 6.64 -19.20
N THR A 571 -17.10 7.71 -19.59
CA THR A 571 -15.95 7.66 -20.50
C THR A 571 -14.76 8.37 -19.88
N VAL A 572 -13.60 7.71 -19.92
CA VAL A 572 -12.38 8.22 -19.28
C VAL A 572 -11.20 8.01 -20.20
N CYS A 573 -10.47 9.08 -20.48
CA CYS A 573 -9.26 9.02 -21.28
C CYS A 573 -8.03 9.12 -20.39
N ARG A 574 -7.02 8.28 -20.66
CA ARG A 574 -5.73 8.29 -19.98
C ARG A 574 -4.56 8.14 -20.94
N LEU A 575 -3.44 8.76 -20.63
CA LEU A 575 -2.14 8.40 -21.21
C LEU A 575 -1.61 7.21 -20.40
N LYS A 576 -1.88 6.01 -20.91
CA LYS A 576 -1.47 4.75 -20.28
C LYS A 576 0.04 4.69 -20.06
N THR A 577 0.80 5.19 -21.03
CA THR A 577 2.23 5.44 -20.89
C THR A 577 2.59 6.75 -21.58
N LEU A 578 3.49 7.52 -20.98
CA LEU A 578 4.05 8.74 -21.53
C LEU A 578 5.57 8.61 -21.64
N ARG A 579 6.12 8.87 -22.82
CA ARG A 579 7.56 8.79 -23.10
C ARG A 579 8.08 10.09 -23.69
N ASP A 580 9.33 10.41 -23.38
CA ASP A 580 10.06 11.47 -24.05
C ASP A 580 10.56 11.03 -25.44
N LEU A 581 11.23 11.93 -26.15
CA LEU A 581 11.72 11.65 -27.51
C LEU A 581 12.93 10.73 -27.53
N GLN A 582 13.63 10.57 -26.40
CA GLN A 582 14.73 9.64 -26.22
C GLN A 582 14.22 8.21 -25.98
N GLY A 583 12.93 8.07 -25.63
CA GLY A 583 12.25 6.81 -25.36
C GLY A 583 12.16 6.48 -23.86
N GLU A 584 12.64 7.36 -22.99
CA GLU A 584 12.56 7.19 -21.54
C GLU A 584 11.11 7.37 -21.08
N THR A 585 10.69 6.54 -20.12
CA THR A 585 9.35 6.65 -19.53
C THR A 585 9.29 7.86 -18.59
N VAL A 586 8.35 8.76 -18.86
CA VAL A 586 8.06 9.93 -18.02
C VAL A 586 7.21 9.50 -16.83
N THR A 587 6.07 8.88 -17.12
CA THR A 587 5.12 8.31 -16.15
C THR A 587 4.08 7.48 -16.88
N ASP A 588 3.22 6.80 -16.12
CA ASP A 588 2.09 6.01 -16.61
C ASP A 588 0.79 6.49 -15.94
N GLU A 589 -0.35 6.14 -16.54
CA GLU A 589 -1.69 6.37 -16.00
C GLU A 589 -2.06 7.85 -15.70
N LEU A 590 -1.73 8.77 -16.61
CA LEU A 590 -2.16 10.18 -16.51
C LEU A 590 -3.56 10.36 -17.09
N VAL A 591 -4.49 10.92 -16.32
CA VAL A 591 -5.83 11.26 -16.83
C VAL A 591 -5.72 12.44 -17.78
N VAL A 592 -6.43 12.36 -18.91
CA VAL A 592 -6.52 13.46 -19.86
C VAL A 592 -7.97 13.80 -20.17
N THR A 593 -8.24 15.09 -20.25
CA THR A 593 -9.56 15.57 -20.66
C THR A 593 -9.76 15.32 -22.15
N GLU A 594 -10.94 14.83 -22.53
CA GLU A 594 -11.30 14.56 -23.94
C GLU A 594 -11.16 15.80 -24.82
N ASN A 595 -11.39 16.99 -24.25
CA ASN A 595 -11.21 18.24 -24.97
C ASN A 595 -9.76 18.45 -25.46
N CYS A 596 -8.76 17.80 -24.86
CA CYS A 596 -7.37 17.93 -25.30
C CYS A 596 -7.03 16.99 -26.48
N ILE A 597 -7.93 16.07 -26.85
CA ILE A 597 -7.77 15.20 -28.02
C ILE A 597 -8.21 15.98 -29.26
N LEU A 598 -7.30 16.11 -30.24
CA LEU A 598 -7.56 16.91 -31.45
C LEU A 598 -8.63 16.28 -32.34
N ASP A 599 -8.61 14.96 -32.48
CA ASP A 599 -9.58 14.23 -33.29
C ASP A 599 -10.71 13.67 -32.40
N PRO A 600 -11.94 14.20 -32.48
CA PRO A 600 -13.07 13.71 -31.68
C PRO A 600 -13.49 12.28 -32.04
N SER A 601 -13.00 11.75 -33.17
CA SER A 601 -13.23 10.37 -33.61
C SER A 601 -12.06 9.43 -33.32
N ALA A 602 -11.16 9.82 -32.40
CA ALA A 602 -9.93 9.09 -32.04
C ALA A 602 -10.10 7.58 -31.80
N PHE A 603 -11.22 7.16 -31.20
CA PHE A 603 -11.50 5.76 -30.89
C PHE A 603 -12.50 5.08 -31.83
N LYS A 604 -12.92 5.76 -32.91
CA LYS A 604 -13.84 5.18 -33.89
C LYS A 604 -13.14 4.06 -34.66
N GLY A 605 -13.79 2.90 -34.75
CA GLY A 605 -13.27 1.73 -35.47
C GLY A 605 -12.14 0.98 -34.75
N VAL A 606 -11.77 1.37 -33.54
CA VAL A 606 -10.76 0.67 -32.73
C VAL A 606 -11.39 -0.56 -32.08
N LYS A 607 -10.70 -1.71 -32.13
CA LYS A 607 -11.14 -2.90 -31.40
C LYS A 607 -10.93 -2.70 -29.90
N SER A 608 -11.98 -2.85 -29.11
CA SER A 608 -11.87 -2.78 -27.65
C SER A 608 -11.40 -4.08 -27.02
N GLU A 609 -10.53 -3.97 -26.01
CA GLU A 609 -10.39 -4.98 -24.95
C GLU A 609 -11.59 -4.84 -24.00
N LYS A 610 -12.10 -5.94 -23.43
CA LYS A 610 -13.35 -5.89 -22.65
C LYS A 610 -13.30 -6.74 -21.38
N ALA A 611 -13.88 -6.23 -20.29
CA ALA A 611 -14.11 -6.98 -19.05
C ALA A 611 -15.55 -6.78 -18.57
N TYR A 612 -16.04 -7.74 -17.78
CA TYR A 612 -17.41 -7.77 -17.28
C TYR A 612 -17.41 -7.82 -15.76
N GLU A 613 -18.24 -6.99 -15.12
CA GLU A 613 -18.50 -7.04 -13.69
C GLU A 613 -19.98 -7.37 -13.41
N PHE A 614 -20.21 -8.35 -12.53
CA PHE A 614 -21.56 -8.79 -12.17
C PHE A 614 -21.98 -8.15 -10.84
N SER A 615 -22.56 -6.95 -10.88
CA SER A 615 -23.08 -6.27 -9.70
C SER A 615 -24.49 -6.73 -9.32
N GLY A 616 -24.65 -7.94 -8.78
CA GLY A 616 -25.88 -8.39 -8.11
C GLY A 616 -27.20 -7.97 -8.79
N ASN A 617 -28.19 -7.53 -8.02
CA ASN A 617 -29.53 -7.21 -8.52
C ASN A 617 -29.64 -5.95 -9.42
N SER A 618 -28.53 -5.33 -9.82
CA SER A 618 -28.51 -4.03 -10.50
C SER A 618 -28.18 -4.08 -12.00
N GLY A 619 -28.02 -5.28 -12.59
CA GLY A 619 -27.63 -5.46 -14.00
C GLY A 619 -26.12 -5.71 -14.17
N THR A 620 -25.72 -6.14 -15.37
CA THR A 620 -24.30 -6.35 -15.73
C THR A 620 -23.76 -5.13 -16.45
N THR A 621 -22.68 -4.57 -15.92
CA THR A 621 -21.88 -3.54 -16.59
C THR A 621 -20.67 -4.18 -17.27
N ALA A 622 -20.23 -3.58 -18.37
CA ALA A 622 -18.97 -3.95 -19.02
C ALA A 622 -18.09 -2.71 -19.16
N THR A 623 -16.78 -2.95 -19.14
CA THR A 623 -15.78 -1.95 -19.42
C THR A 623 -15.10 -2.30 -20.74
N HIS A 624 -15.07 -1.33 -21.65
CA HIS A 624 -14.38 -1.39 -22.93
C HIS A 624 -13.16 -0.48 -22.90
N TRP A 625 -11.99 -0.99 -23.28
CA TRP A 625 -10.77 -0.20 -23.42
C TRP A 625 -10.33 -0.11 -24.88
N TYR A 626 -10.05 1.10 -25.36
CA TYR A 626 -9.56 1.39 -26.70
C TYR A 626 -8.18 2.01 -26.60
N ARG A 627 -7.22 1.62 -27.46
CA ARG A 627 -5.84 2.13 -27.40
C ARG A 627 -5.36 2.66 -28.74
N ARG A 628 -4.70 3.83 -28.70
CA ARG A 628 -4.06 4.46 -29.87
C ARG A 628 -2.72 5.08 -29.46
N GLY A 629 -1.74 5.03 -30.36
CA GLY A 629 -0.55 5.88 -30.21
C GLY A 629 -0.95 7.35 -30.32
N THR A 630 -0.27 8.24 -29.62
CA THR A 630 -0.56 9.68 -29.67
C THR A 630 0.69 10.52 -29.51
N ILE A 631 0.73 11.67 -30.18
CA ILE A 631 1.70 12.74 -29.97
C ILE A 631 1.07 13.72 -28.98
N VAL A 632 1.76 14.01 -27.88
CA VAL A 632 1.30 15.00 -26.89
C VAL A 632 2.17 16.24 -27.01
N ILE A 633 1.55 17.38 -27.34
CA ILE A 633 2.20 18.68 -27.45
C ILE A 633 1.81 19.52 -26.25
N VAL A 634 2.79 20.00 -25.49
CA VAL A 634 2.58 20.68 -24.21
C VAL A 634 3.39 21.97 -24.17
N PRO A 635 2.79 23.15 -24.00
CA PRO A 635 3.51 24.38 -23.70
C PRO A 635 4.34 24.23 -22.41
N HIS A 636 5.52 24.83 -22.35
CA HIS A 636 6.43 24.69 -21.19
C HIS A 636 5.76 25.05 -19.85
N ASP A 637 4.92 26.08 -19.84
CA ASP A 637 4.15 26.52 -18.66
C ASP A 637 3.06 25.54 -18.21
N SER A 638 2.71 24.54 -19.04
CA SER A 638 1.60 23.60 -18.79
C SER A 638 2.08 22.17 -18.51
N VAL A 639 3.39 21.92 -18.57
CA VAL A 639 3.99 20.59 -18.34
C VAL A 639 3.73 20.10 -16.92
N ALA A 640 3.92 20.96 -15.90
CA ALA A 640 3.65 20.59 -14.51
C ALA A 640 2.18 20.23 -14.31
N GLY A 641 1.27 21.00 -14.93
CA GLY A 641 -0.17 20.75 -14.91
C GLY A 641 -0.52 19.37 -15.47
N LEU A 642 0.00 19.00 -16.64
CA LEU A 642 -0.20 17.67 -17.24
C LEU A 642 0.33 16.56 -16.33
N LEU A 643 1.57 16.68 -15.85
CA LEU A 643 2.22 15.66 -15.03
C LEU A 643 1.55 15.48 -13.64
N SER A 644 0.77 16.48 -13.21
CA SER A 644 0.01 16.44 -11.96
C SER A 644 -1.37 15.76 -12.10
N GLN A 645 -1.84 15.47 -13.33
CA GLN A 645 -3.13 14.80 -13.61
C GLN A 645 -3.06 13.29 -13.35
N LEU A 646 -2.70 12.90 -12.13
CA LEU A 646 -2.78 11.51 -11.70
C LEU A 646 -4.23 11.09 -11.52
N ASP A 647 -4.56 9.84 -11.85
CA ASP A 647 -5.91 9.33 -11.62
C ASP A 647 -6.22 9.24 -10.13
N ASP A 648 -7.15 10.06 -9.68
CA ASP A 648 -7.60 10.16 -8.29
C ASP A 648 -8.57 9.03 -7.90
N ARG A 649 -9.11 8.26 -8.86
CA ARG A 649 -9.89 7.04 -8.54
C ARG A 649 -9.03 5.95 -7.89
N PHE A 650 -7.73 5.97 -8.19
CA PHE A 650 -6.75 5.10 -7.57
C PHE A 650 -5.90 5.91 -6.60
N CYS A 651 -6.28 5.94 -5.31
CA CYS A 651 -5.57 6.63 -4.22
C CYS A 651 -4.13 6.08 -3.94
N HIS A 652 -3.51 5.42 -4.90
CA HIS A 652 -2.17 4.84 -4.88
C HIS A 652 -1.27 5.40 -5.99
N SER A 653 -1.79 6.30 -6.85
CA SER A 653 -1.00 6.96 -7.88
C SER A 653 0.07 7.84 -7.21
N SER A 654 1.35 7.48 -7.44
CA SER A 654 2.49 8.15 -6.82
C SER A 654 3.08 9.20 -7.75
N PRO A 655 3.32 10.44 -7.27
CA PRO A 655 4.01 11.47 -8.05
C PRO A 655 5.53 11.20 -8.20
N GLU A 656 6.03 10.10 -7.63
CA GLU A 656 7.46 9.79 -7.59
C GLU A 656 8.09 9.66 -8.98
N MET A 657 7.38 9.09 -9.97
CA MET A 657 7.92 8.92 -11.33
C MET A 657 8.10 10.28 -12.03
N GLN A 658 7.07 11.13 -11.97
CA GLN A 658 7.13 12.48 -12.55
C GLN A 658 8.22 13.33 -11.91
N ILE A 659 8.32 13.31 -10.57
CA ILE A 659 9.34 14.06 -9.85
C ILE A 659 10.74 13.52 -10.19
N LYS A 660 10.93 12.20 -10.27
CA LYS A 660 12.22 11.61 -10.70
C LYS A 660 12.61 12.03 -12.10
N TYR A 661 11.66 12.00 -13.03
CA TYR A 661 11.89 12.37 -14.43
C TYR A 661 12.31 13.85 -14.53
N ILE A 662 11.56 14.78 -13.93
CA ILE A 662 11.91 16.20 -14.03
C ILE A 662 13.23 16.52 -13.31
N VAL A 663 13.50 15.87 -12.17
CA VAL A 663 14.79 16.00 -11.46
C VAL A 663 15.94 15.47 -12.30
N HIS A 664 15.75 14.38 -13.06
CA HIS A 664 16.76 13.85 -13.98
C HIS A 664 17.09 14.87 -15.07
N LEU A 665 16.08 15.50 -15.68
CA LEU A 665 16.28 16.57 -16.66
C LEU A 665 16.97 17.79 -16.06
N CYS A 666 16.57 18.17 -14.83
CA CYS A 666 17.16 19.32 -14.14
C CYS A 666 18.60 19.09 -13.67
N SER A 667 19.07 17.84 -13.63
CA SER A 667 20.44 17.50 -13.23
C SER A 667 21.45 17.61 -14.36
N GLN A 668 21.02 17.95 -15.59
CA GLN A 668 21.90 18.10 -16.75
C GLN A 668 22.62 19.47 -16.72
N PRO A 669 23.86 19.57 -17.24
CA PRO A 669 24.68 20.77 -17.14
C PRO A 669 24.09 22.01 -17.84
N ASP A 670 23.31 21.82 -18.91
CA ASP A 670 22.66 22.88 -19.69
C ASP A 670 21.14 22.93 -19.43
N VAL A 671 20.73 22.88 -18.16
CA VAL A 671 19.31 22.91 -17.78
C VAL A 671 18.66 24.25 -18.15
N GLN A 672 17.47 24.18 -18.75
CA GLN A 672 16.66 25.35 -19.07
C GLN A 672 15.80 25.78 -17.87
N ASP A 673 15.66 27.08 -17.64
CA ASP A 673 14.91 27.64 -16.49
C ASP A 673 13.45 27.14 -16.39
N HIS A 674 12.82 26.84 -17.53
CA HIS A 674 11.45 26.33 -17.55
C HIS A 674 11.34 24.95 -16.86
N LEU A 675 12.36 24.08 -16.97
CA LEU A 675 12.38 22.77 -16.31
C LEU A 675 12.47 22.91 -14.79
N ILE A 676 13.22 23.91 -14.32
CA ILE A 676 13.32 24.23 -12.89
C ILE A 676 11.97 24.73 -12.36
N ASN A 677 11.26 25.59 -13.11
CA ASN A 677 9.90 26.01 -12.76
C ASN A 677 8.94 24.82 -12.74
N THR A 678 8.98 23.96 -13.77
CA THR A 678 8.17 22.73 -13.84
C THR A 678 8.44 21.82 -12.65
N MET A 679 9.69 21.63 -12.24
CA MET A 679 10.04 20.86 -11.05
C MET A 679 9.43 21.48 -9.80
N ALA A 680 9.50 22.80 -9.66
CA ALA A 680 8.98 23.49 -8.49
C ALA A 680 7.45 23.32 -8.38
N GLU A 681 6.72 23.66 -9.45
CA GLU A 681 5.27 23.52 -9.52
C GLU A 681 4.81 22.07 -9.31
N LEU A 682 5.51 21.09 -9.89
CA LEU A 682 5.16 19.68 -9.74
C LEU A 682 5.30 19.21 -8.29
N VAL A 683 6.38 19.63 -7.61
CA VAL A 683 6.61 19.27 -6.21
C VAL A 683 5.60 19.98 -5.30
N GLU A 684 5.29 21.25 -5.56
CA GLU A 684 4.24 22.01 -4.86
C GLU A 684 2.87 21.32 -4.99
N ASN A 685 2.47 20.93 -6.20
CA ASN A 685 1.23 20.19 -6.46
C ASN A 685 1.20 18.82 -5.78
N ALA A 686 2.37 18.17 -5.63
CA ALA A 686 2.48 16.87 -4.98
C ALA A 686 2.45 16.95 -3.45
N MET A 687 2.76 18.11 -2.85
CA MET A 687 2.92 18.23 -1.39
C MET A 687 1.68 17.78 -0.60
N PRO A 688 0.45 18.22 -0.91
CA PRO A 688 -0.73 17.84 -0.12
C PRO A 688 -0.93 16.31 -0.06
N LYS A 689 -0.70 15.61 -1.18
CA LYS A 689 -0.80 14.15 -1.27
C LYS A 689 0.31 13.44 -0.49
N LEU A 690 1.53 13.99 -0.48
CA LEU A 690 2.66 13.43 0.24
C LEU A 690 2.57 13.66 1.75
N GLU A 691 1.95 14.76 2.19
CA GLU A 691 1.71 15.03 3.62
C GLU A 691 0.69 14.05 4.20
N THR A 692 -0.38 13.76 3.46
CA THR A 692 -1.42 12.81 3.89
C THR A 692 -0.96 11.35 3.78
N ASN A 693 -0.13 11.03 2.78
CA ASN A 693 0.38 9.68 2.56
C ASN A 693 1.87 9.66 2.15
N PRO A 694 2.79 9.79 3.14
CA PRO A 694 4.23 9.79 2.89
C PRO A 694 4.77 8.54 2.18
N ASP A 695 4.09 7.40 2.30
CA ASP A 695 4.51 6.13 1.70
C ASP A 695 4.37 6.12 0.16
N LEU A 696 3.69 7.11 -0.43
CA LEU A 696 3.66 7.30 -1.88
C LEU A 696 5.05 7.59 -2.45
N MET A 697 5.97 8.15 -1.67
CA MET A 697 7.34 8.40 -2.09
C MET A 697 8.30 7.39 -1.49
N LYS A 698 8.57 6.31 -2.23
CA LYS A 698 9.44 5.21 -1.77
C LYS A 698 10.89 5.65 -1.71
N ASN A 699 11.38 6.33 -2.74
CA ASN A 699 12.73 6.86 -2.76
C ASN A 699 12.80 8.29 -2.19
N LYS A 700 12.98 8.36 -0.87
CA LYS A 700 13.09 9.63 -0.12
C LYS A 700 14.29 10.51 -0.53
N SER A 701 15.30 9.96 -1.21
CA SER A 701 16.47 10.74 -1.69
C SER A 701 16.12 11.70 -2.83
N VAL A 702 14.97 11.51 -3.50
CA VAL A 702 14.53 12.37 -4.60
C VAL A 702 14.32 13.81 -4.12
N LEU A 703 13.69 14.01 -2.95
CA LEU A 703 13.53 15.35 -2.36
C LEU A 703 14.87 16.02 -2.03
N SER A 704 15.89 15.24 -1.67
CA SER A 704 17.24 15.79 -1.47
C SER A 704 17.83 16.35 -2.76
N LYS A 705 17.56 15.74 -3.91
CA LYS A 705 17.97 16.27 -5.21
C LYS A 705 17.18 17.52 -5.58
N VAL A 706 15.86 17.53 -5.36
CA VAL A 706 14.99 18.70 -5.56
C VAL A 706 15.55 19.90 -4.79
N ILE A 707 15.84 19.73 -3.50
CA ILE A 707 16.41 20.78 -2.65
C ILE A 707 17.76 21.29 -3.19
N LYS A 708 18.67 20.39 -3.58
CA LYS A 708 19.99 20.77 -4.10
C LYS A 708 19.87 21.59 -5.38
N ILE A 709 19.03 21.14 -6.32
CA ILE A 709 18.77 21.85 -7.58
C ILE A 709 18.11 23.21 -7.31
N ALA A 710 17.09 23.24 -6.44
CA ALA A 710 16.40 24.48 -6.06
C ALA A 710 17.37 25.51 -5.45
N LEU A 711 18.28 25.10 -4.58
CA LEU A 711 19.31 25.98 -4.02
C LEU A 711 20.29 26.51 -5.09
N GLN A 712 20.76 25.64 -5.99
CA GLN A 712 21.65 26.03 -7.09
C GLN A 712 21.00 27.07 -8.02
N HIS A 713 19.69 26.94 -8.26
CA HIS A 713 18.91 27.83 -9.13
C HIS A 713 18.12 28.92 -8.37
N LYS A 714 18.48 29.20 -7.11
CA LYS A 714 17.92 30.29 -6.28
C LYS A 714 16.39 30.22 -6.07
N ARG A 715 15.83 29.03 -5.99
CA ARG A 715 14.41 28.76 -5.66
C ARG A 715 14.27 28.44 -4.18
N TYR A 716 14.36 29.47 -3.33
CA TYR A 716 14.40 29.27 -1.87
C TYR A 716 13.05 28.89 -1.26
N GLN A 717 11.94 29.40 -1.79
CA GLN A 717 10.59 29.10 -1.28
C GLN A 717 10.30 27.60 -1.22
N ILE A 718 10.58 26.87 -2.30
CA ILE A 718 10.36 25.42 -2.31
C ILE A 718 11.30 24.66 -1.37
N VAL A 719 12.52 25.18 -1.15
CA VAL A 719 13.43 24.59 -0.15
C VAL A 719 12.83 24.72 1.23
N GLU A 720 12.29 25.89 1.57
CA GLU A 720 11.61 26.14 2.84
C GLU A 720 10.39 25.24 3.02
N ASP A 721 9.52 25.17 2.01
CA ASP A 721 8.30 24.36 2.07
C ASP A 721 8.61 22.87 2.21
N VAL A 722 9.59 22.36 1.45
CA VAL A 722 9.99 20.95 1.54
C VAL A 722 10.59 20.64 2.91
N LEU A 723 11.42 21.54 3.45
CA LEU A 723 12.00 21.36 4.79
C LEU A 723 10.92 21.38 5.87
N ALA A 724 10.02 22.37 5.85
CA ALA A 724 8.97 22.52 6.85
C ALA A 724 8.05 21.30 6.90
N LYS A 725 7.63 20.79 5.74
CA LYS A 725 6.61 19.73 5.62
C LYS A 725 7.19 18.32 5.63
N PHE A 726 8.36 18.11 5.04
CA PHE A 726 8.91 16.78 4.78
C PHE A 726 10.21 16.45 5.51
N TYR A 727 10.66 17.25 6.50
CA TYR A 727 11.92 16.97 7.22
C TYR A 727 12.02 15.54 7.79
N LYS A 728 10.90 14.92 8.19
CA LYS A 728 10.83 13.54 8.70
C LYS A 728 11.25 12.51 7.64
N MET A 729 11.08 12.83 6.36
CA MET A 729 11.43 11.95 5.24
C MET A 729 12.87 12.18 4.75
N LEU A 730 13.49 13.31 5.06
CA LEU A 730 14.79 13.68 4.52
C LEU A 730 15.93 12.83 5.12
N PRO A 731 16.89 12.35 4.30
CA PRO A 731 18.04 11.57 4.75
C PRO A 731 19.06 12.43 5.53
N SER A 732 19.86 11.80 6.40
CA SER A 732 20.88 12.49 7.22
C SER A 732 21.91 13.21 6.36
N ASP A 733 22.31 12.58 5.24
CA ASP A 733 23.35 13.09 4.34
C ASP A 733 23.01 14.46 3.73
N LEU A 734 21.72 14.81 3.64
CA LEU A 734 21.31 16.13 3.18
C LEU A 734 21.71 17.22 4.18
N PHE A 735 21.56 16.98 5.48
CA PHE A 735 21.91 17.95 6.52
C PHE A 735 23.43 18.11 6.68
N ILE A 736 24.19 17.02 6.47
CA ILE A 736 25.66 17.09 6.33
C ILE A 736 26.03 17.95 5.12
N TRP A 737 25.36 17.73 3.98
CA TRP A 737 25.59 18.53 2.78
C TRP A 737 25.20 20.00 2.96
N PHE A 738 24.12 20.31 3.67
CA PHE A 738 23.76 21.70 4.01
C PHE A 738 24.86 22.39 4.79
N ARG A 739 25.47 21.70 5.77
CA ARG A 739 26.60 22.27 6.50
C ARG A 739 27.74 22.64 5.56
N GLN A 740 28.11 21.74 4.66
CA GLN A 740 29.19 21.95 3.68
C GLN A 740 28.85 23.07 2.69
N TRP A 741 27.58 23.22 2.33
CA TRP A 741 27.10 24.27 1.44
C TRP A 741 27.02 25.65 2.12
N VAL A 742 26.66 25.68 3.40
CA VAL A 742 26.57 26.92 4.18
C VAL A 742 27.95 27.45 4.55
N ILE A 743 28.84 26.60 5.04
CA ILE A 743 30.13 27.04 5.59
C ILE A 743 31.15 27.18 4.48
N GLU A 744 31.47 28.43 4.16
CA GLU A 744 32.50 28.80 3.20
C GLU A 744 33.80 29.16 3.95
N PRO A 745 34.95 28.58 3.59
CA PRO A 745 36.23 28.92 4.21
C PRO A 745 36.55 30.42 4.04
N ASP A 746 36.90 31.08 5.14
CA ASP A 746 37.39 32.46 5.18
C ASP A 746 36.40 33.56 4.70
N ASP A 747 35.08 33.27 4.66
CA ASP A 747 34.03 34.24 4.28
C ASP A 747 32.79 34.11 5.20
N ASP A 748 32.85 34.80 6.35
CA ASP A 748 31.79 34.80 7.37
C ASP A 748 30.48 35.45 6.84
N ASP A 749 30.58 36.48 6.01
CA ASP A 749 29.42 37.18 5.44
C ASP A 749 28.66 36.27 4.48
N LYS A 750 29.37 35.58 3.59
CA LYS A 750 28.78 34.60 2.67
C LYS A 750 28.23 33.38 3.41
N THR A 751 28.90 32.93 4.47
CA THR A 751 28.41 31.86 5.34
C THR A 751 27.07 32.23 5.97
N LEU A 752 26.95 33.47 6.48
CA LEU A 752 25.71 33.95 7.07
C LEU A 752 24.61 34.15 6.02
N ASP A 753 24.93 34.66 4.83
CA ASP A 753 24.00 34.78 3.70
C ASP A 753 23.46 33.42 3.27
N ASN A 754 24.32 32.40 3.15
CA ASN A 754 23.90 31.04 2.83
C ASN A 754 23.04 30.42 3.94
N PHE A 755 23.39 30.64 5.21
CA PHE A 755 22.58 30.19 6.32
C PHE A 755 21.18 30.80 6.31
N ASN A 756 21.06 32.10 6.05
CA ASN A 756 19.78 32.80 6.00
C ASN A 756 18.83 32.24 4.93
N LYS A 757 19.35 31.66 3.83
CA LYS A 757 18.55 30.99 2.78
C LYS A 757 17.94 29.65 3.22
N LEU A 758 18.40 29.07 4.33
CA LEU A 758 17.88 27.81 4.89
C LEU A 758 17.17 28.00 6.23
N LYS A 759 17.46 29.12 6.91
CA LYS A 759 17.09 29.37 8.30
C LYS A 759 15.59 29.23 8.55
N GLU A 760 14.75 29.78 7.68
CA GLU A 760 13.29 29.76 7.86
C GLU A 760 12.74 28.33 7.76
N GLY A 761 13.05 27.61 6.69
CA GLY A 761 12.65 26.21 6.51
C GLY A 761 13.13 25.29 7.63
N LEU A 762 14.37 25.47 8.10
CA LEU A 762 14.89 24.72 9.25
C LEU A 762 14.17 25.09 10.55
N SER A 763 13.84 26.37 10.77
CA SER A 763 13.13 26.82 11.96
C SER A 763 11.70 26.26 11.99
N LEU A 764 11.00 26.26 10.85
CA LEU A 764 9.68 25.64 10.70
C LEU A 764 9.72 24.12 10.94
N ALA A 765 10.73 23.44 10.39
CA ALA A 765 10.93 22.01 10.64
C ALA A 765 11.13 21.72 12.15
N MET A 766 11.89 22.56 12.84
CA MET A 766 12.12 22.41 14.28
C MET A 766 10.88 22.76 15.13
N ALA A 767 10.07 23.72 14.70
CA ALA A 767 8.82 24.12 15.37
C ALA A 767 7.64 23.16 15.13
N SER A 768 7.70 22.32 14.09
CA SER A 768 6.63 21.37 13.75
C SER A 768 6.33 20.35 14.87
N GLN A 769 5.11 19.83 14.93
CA GLN A 769 4.67 18.94 16.02
C GLN A 769 5.29 17.52 15.93
N GLY A 770 5.75 17.02 17.08
CA GLY A 770 6.31 15.67 17.28
C GLY A 770 7.64 15.38 16.57
N GLY A 771 8.09 14.13 16.61
CA GLY A 771 9.25 13.65 15.84
C GLY A 771 10.61 14.10 16.35
N LEU A 772 10.81 14.10 17.66
CA LEU A 772 12.06 14.52 18.31
C LEU A 772 13.33 13.80 17.78
N PRO A 773 13.31 12.50 17.44
CA PRO A 773 14.45 11.84 16.80
C PRO A 773 14.88 12.49 15.49
N HIS A 774 13.91 12.96 14.69
CA HIS A 774 14.18 13.63 13.42
C HIS A 774 14.73 15.05 13.64
N LYS A 775 14.26 15.76 14.66
CA LYS A 775 14.79 17.08 15.04
C LYS A 775 16.23 16.98 15.55
N HIS A 776 16.51 15.99 16.40
CA HIS A 776 17.87 15.68 16.82
C HIS A 776 18.77 15.32 15.64
N LYS A 777 18.26 14.56 14.68
CA LYS A 777 18.97 14.28 13.42
C LYS A 777 19.32 15.54 12.64
N ILE A 778 18.40 16.51 12.49
CA ILE A 778 18.71 17.80 11.84
C ILE A 778 19.88 18.48 12.56
N VAL A 779 19.75 18.65 13.87
CA VAL A 779 20.72 19.39 14.70
C VAL A 779 22.08 18.71 14.69
N SER A 780 22.14 17.41 14.99
CA SER A 780 23.39 16.64 15.08
C SER A 780 24.19 16.57 13.78
N HIS A 781 23.53 16.65 12.62
CA HIS A 781 24.20 16.56 11.31
C HIS A 781 24.50 17.93 10.69
N PHE A 782 23.63 18.92 10.89
CA PHE A 782 23.84 20.28 10.39
C PHE A 782 24.79 21.09 11.30
N VAL A 783 24.61 20.95 12.61
CA VAL A 783 25.39 21.63 13.65
C VAL A 783 26.03 20.61 14.59
N PRO A 784 26.94 19.75 14.09
CA PRO A 784 27.59 18.75 14.93
C PRO A 784 28.38 19.41 16.07
N LEU A 785 28.42 18.72 17.21
CA LEU A 785 29.23 19.14 18.36
C LEU A 785 30.73 19.09 18.02
N PRO A 786 31.56 19.96 18.62
CA PRO A 786 33.01 20.00 18.35
C PRO A 786 33.74 18.67 18.53
N SER A 787 33.29 17.84 19.48
CA SER A 787 33.88 16.52 19.76
C SER A 787 33.58 15.46 18.69
N VAL A 788 32.63 15.73 17.80
CA VAL A 788 32.17 14.82 16.73
C VAL A 788 32.68 15.26 15.36
N LEU A 789 33.18 16.50 15.25
CA LEU A 789 33.73 17.02 14.00
C LEU A 789 35.03 16.29 13.63
N PRO A 790 35.22 15.90 12.36
CA PRO A 790 36.52 15.48 11.83
C PRO A 790 37.58 16.55 12.09
N THR A 791 38.84 16.12 12.29
CA THR A 791 39.94 17.02 12.68
C THR A 791 40.25 18.12 11.65
N ASP A 792 39.83 17.90 10.40
CA ASP A 792 39.95 18.79 9.24
C ASP A 792 38.70 19.63 8.96
N ALA A 793 37.60 19.44 9.71
CA ALA A 793 36.36 20.18 9.49
C ALA A 793 36.36 21.54 10.20
N LEU A 794 35.88 22.59 9.51
CA LEU A 794 35.70 23.92 10.10
C LEU A 794 34.71 23.86 11.28
N PRO A 795 34.92 24.64 12.36
CA PRO A 795 33.99 24.72 13.48
C PRO A 795 32.67 25.38 13.05
N THR A 796 31.58 25.15 13.79
CA THR A 796 30.31 25.85 13.55
C THR A 796 30.46 27.35 13.91
N PRO A 797 30.11 28.27 13.00
CA PRO A 797 30.07 29.71 13.28
C PRO A 797 29.16 30.07 14.46
N GLY A 798 29.57 31.07 15.25
CA GLY A 798 28.86 31.53 16.44
C GLY A 798 27.37 31.86 16.22
N PRO A 799 26.99 32.63 15.19
CA PRO A 799 25.58 32.96 14.93
C PRO A 799 24.68 31.73 14.67
N ILE A 800 25.20 30.70 14.01
CA ILE A 800 24.47 29.45 13.71
C ILE A 800 24.31 28.63 15.00
N LEU A 801 25.36 28.58 15.83
CA LEU A 801 25.29 27.90 17.12
C LEU A 801 24.27 28.58 18.06
N GLU A 802 24.23 29.92 18.06
CA GLU A 802 23.29 30.67 18.88
C GLU A 802 21.83 30.48 18.41
N TRP A 803 21.59 30.52 17.10
CA TRP A 803 20.29 30.15 16.55
C TRP A 803 19.87 28.73 16.94
N THR A 804 20.81 27.78 16.93
CA THR A 804 20.54 26.39 17.33
C THR A 804 20.09 26.32 18.78
N ARG A 805 20.78 27.00 19.69
CA ARG A 805 20.41 27.06 21.11
C ARG A 805 19.03 27.65 21.32
N GLN A 806 18.73 28.79 20.67
CA GLN A 806 17.41 29.42 20.76
C GLN A 806 16.30 28.50 20.24
N THR A 807 16.57 27.77 19.15
CA THR A 807 15.60 26.84 18.55
C THR A 807 15.34 25.64 19.47
N LEU A 808 16.39 25.10 20.10
CA LEU A 808 16.26 24.02 21.07
C LEU A 808 15.51 24.47 22.33
N GLN A 809 15.73 25.71 22.79
CA GLN A 809 15.01 26.28 23.92
C GLN A 809 13.51 26.45 23.60
N ASN A 810 13.17 27.06 22.45
CA ASN A 810 11.78 27.21 22.01
C ASN A 810 11.06 25.86 21.84
N LEU A 811 11.78 24.83 21.40
CA LEU A 811 11.24 23.47 21.25
C LEU A 811 10.81 22.88 22.60
N LEU A 812 11.49 23.24 23.69
CA LEU A 812 11.25 22.74 25.04
C LEU A 812 10.29 23.62 25.83
N ASP A 813 10.24 24.92 25.53
CA ASP A 813 9.26 25.87 26.09
C ASP A 813 7.87 25.78 25.42
N GLY A 814 7.75 25.01 24.34
CA GLY A 814 6.49 24.77 23.62
C GLY A 814 5.48 23.91 24.40
N ASP A 815 4.37 23.55 23.75
CA ASP A 815 3.38 22.64 24.35
C ASP A 815 4.05 21.32 24.77
N ASP A 816 3.86 20.94 26.04
CA ASP A 816 4.37 19.68 26.56
C ASP A 816 3.95 18.51 25.64
N PRO A 817 4.85 17.56 25.33
CA PRO A 817 4.49 16.41 24.52
C PRO A 817 3.36 15.63 25.19
N THR A 818 2.40 15.12 24.41
CA THR A 818 1.28 14.33 24.95
C THR A 818 1.67 12.90 25.31
N GLU A 819 2.75 12.38 24.73
CA GLU A 819 3.31 11.05 24.94
C GLU A 819 4.81 11.07 24.65
N VAL A 820 5.58 10.20 25.31
CA VAL A 820 7.03 10.03 25.10
C VAL A 820 7.37 8.54 25.00
N THR A 821 8.40 8.21 24.22
CA THR A 821 8.87 6.85 23.97
C THR A 821 10.38 6.72 24.19
N ALA A 822 10.91 5.50 24.18
CA ALA A 822 12.35 5.24 24.26
C ALA A 822 13.16 6.03 23.21
N ASP A 823 12.62 6.22 22.00
CA ASP A 823 13.28 6.93 20.90
C ASP A 823 13.49 8.42 21.19
N ASP A 824 12.65 9.02 22.05
CA ASP A 824 12.73 10.43 22.41
C ASP A 824 13.82 10.71 23.47
N ALA A 825 14.25 9.70 24.22
CA ALA A 825 15.17 9.87 25.36
C ALA A 825 16.55 10.41 24.95
N LEU A 826 17.15 9.84 23.91
CA LEU A 826 18.47 10.26 23.42
C LEU A 826 18.45 11.73 22.95
N PRO A 827 17.52 12.16 22.06
CA PRO A 827 17.34 13.56 21.68
C PRO A 827 17.27 14.54 22.85
N VAL A 828 16.39 14.27 23.83
CA VAL A 828 16.15 15.17 24.97
C VAL A 828 17.41 15.41 25.79
N VAL A 829 18.21 14.35 26.02
CA VAL A 829 19.43 14.44 26.82
C VAL A 829 20.58 15.09 26.03
N ASP A 830 20.75 14.74 24.75
CA ASP A 830 21.88 15.21 23.94
C ASP A 830 21.79 16.70 23.60
N PHE A 831 20.59 17.29 23.60
CA PHE A 831 20.44 18.74 23.47
C PHE A 831 21.16 19.52 24.58
N ALA A 832 21.34 18.95 25.77
CA ALA A 832 22.10 19.59 26.85
C ALA A 832 23.54 19.93 26.45
N LEU A 833 24.13 19.18 25.51
CA LEU A 833 25.52 19.35 25.07
C LEU A 833 25.76 20.66 24.29
N TYR A 834 24.70 21.34 23.84
CA TYR A 834 24.78 22.63 23.14
C TYR A 834 24.82 23.84 24.08
N PHE A 835 24.51 23.63 25.37
CA PHE A 835 24.43 24.69 26.37
C PHE A 835 25.67 24.71 27.27
N GLU A 836 25.98 25.89 27.82
CA GLU A 836 27.13 26.07 28.71
C GLU A 836 26.97 25.23 29.99
N SER A 837 25.81 25.37 30.66
CA SER A 837 25.47 24.60 31.86
C SER A 837 24.59 23.40 31.52
N LYS A 838 25.25 22.30 31.15
CA LYS A 838 24.58 21.02 30.80
C LYS A 838 23.71 20.50 31.95
N ILE A 839 24.18 20.60 33.19
CA ILE A 839 23.46 20.13 34.38
C ILE A 839 22.22 21.00 34.67
N ALA A 840 22.32 22.33 34.50
CA ALA A 840 21.16 23.20 34.69
C ALA A 840 20.08 22.88 33.67
N PHE A 841 20.45 22.73 32.40
CA PHE A 841 19.54 22.33 31.33
C PHE A 841 18.83 20.99 31.64
N LEU A 842 19.58 19.96 32.05
CA LEU A 842 19.00 18.66 32.39
C LEU A 842 17.99 18.77 33.55
N LYS A 843 18.28 19.60 34.56
CA LYS A 843 17.38 19.82 35.70
C LYS A 843 16.12 20.60 35.33
N GLU A 844 16.23 21.57 34.43
CA GLU A 844 15.14 22.46 34.04
C GLU A 844 14.16 21.79 33.08
N PHE A 845 14.66 20.99 32.13
CA PHE A 845 13.82 20.44 31.05
C PHE A 845 13.67 18.92 31.10
N VAL A 846 14.76 18.19 31.36
CA VAL A 846 14.74 16.71 31.27
C VAL A 846 14.13 16.07 32.51
N VAL A 847 14.46 16.58 33.71
CA VAL A 847 13.91 16.04 34.97
C VAL A 847 12.38 16.20 35.04
N PRO A 848 11.78 17.37 34.76
CA PRO A 848 10.32 17.51 34.80
C PRO A 848 9.63 16.58 33.79
N LEU A 849 10.18 16.45 32.58
CA LEU A 849 9.64 15.53 31.58
C LEU A 849 9.73 14.07 32.04
N PHE A 850 10.85 13.69 32.63
CA PHE A 850 11.08 12.36 33.21
C PHE A 850 10.10 12.01 34.34
N GLU A 851 9.74 12.98 35.16
CA GLU A 851 8.80 12.81 36.29
C GLU A 851 7.34 12.84 35.84
N LYS A 852 7.01 13.64 34.82
CA LYS A 852 5.65 13.78 34.28
C LYS A 852 5.12 12.51 33.60
N PHE A 853 6.01 11.67 33.05
CA PHE A 853 5.65 10.45 32.32
C PHE A 853 6.05 9.16 33.06
N PRO A 854 5.49 8.86 34.25
CA PRO A 854 5.87 7.68 35.03
C PRO A 854 5.47 6.35 34.35
N LEU A 855 4.53 6.40 33.41
CA LEU A 855 4.04 5.24 32.64
C LEU A 855 4.80 5.01 31.32
N ALA A 856 5.90 5.73 31.07
CA ALA A 856 6.77 5.55 29.90
C ALA A 856 8.13 4.93 30.31
N PRO A 857 8.17 3.64 30.69
CA PRO A 857 9.39 3.02 31.21
C PRO A 857 10.53 3.04 30.18
N GLY A 858 10.27 2.76 28.91
CA GLY A 858 11.30 2.80 27.86
C GLY A 858 12.03 4.15 27.80
N PHE A 859 11.28 5.26 27.79
CA PHE A 859 11.83 6.62 27.83
C PHE A 859 12.72 6.85 29.07
N ARG A 860 12.25 6.45 30.26
CA ARG A 860 12.96 6.71 31.52
C ARG A 860 14.23 5.88 31.65
N PHE A 861 14.19 4.60 31.31
CA PHE A 861 15.39 3.74 31.30
C PHE A 861 16.45 4.28 30.34
N MET A 862 16.05 4.62 29.11
CA MET A 862 16.97 5.13 28.11
C MET A 862 17.53 6.52 28.47
N THR A 863 16.72 7.38 29.10
CA THR A 863 17.17 8.69 29.61
C THR A 863 18.29 8.52 30.63
N LEU A 864 18.11 7.63 31.63
CA LEU A 864 19.12 7.35 32.64
C LEU A 864 20.38 6.73 32.03
N ALA A 865 20.22 5.74 31.14
CA ALA A 865 21.33 5.13 30.43
C ALA A 865 22.16 6.18 29.69
N ARG A 866 21.51 7.12 28.99
CA ARG A 866 22.21 8.20 28.29
C ARG A 866 22.90 9.18 29.23
N VAL A 867 22.26 9.57 30.34
CA VAL A 867 22.90 10.42 31.37
C VAL A 867 24.16 9.74 31.94
N MET A 868 24.09 8.44 32.25
CA MET A 868 25.26 7.68 32.73
C MET A 868 26.37 7.64 31.68
N ALA A 869 26.03 7.37 30.41
CA ALA A 869 27.01 7.39 29.32
C ALA A 869 27.71 8.75 29.20
N LEU A 870 26.98 9.87 29.30
CA LEU A 870 27.58 11.20 29.26
C LEU A 870 28.49 11.50 30.47
N ILE A 871 28.24 10.90 31.63
CA ILE A 871 29.14 10.99 32.79
C ILE A 871 30.42 10.20 32.54
N GLU A 872 30.32 9.01 31.95
CA GLU A 872 31.45 8.14 31.64
C GLU A 872 32.32 8.65 30.48
N GLU A 873 31.70 9.33 29.52
CA GLU A 873 32.37 10.03 28.41
C GLU A 873 33.02 11.36 28.86
N ASP A 874 33.03 11.68 30.15
CA ASP A 874 33.48 12.95 30.74
C ASP A 874 32.81 14.21 30.12
N LYS A 875 31.61 14.05 29.55
CA LYS A 875 30.82 15.15 28.96
C LYS A 875 29.96 15.87 30.00
N LEU A 876 29.67 15.24 31.14
CA LEU A 876 29.02 15.84 32.31
C LEU A 876 29.99 15.91 33.50
N PRO A 877 29.93 16.96 34.34
CA PRO A 877 30.70 17.01 35.57
C PRO A 877 30.38 15.81 36.46
N ARG A 878 31.38 14.96 36.74
CA ARG A 878 31.16 13.64 37.35
C ARG A 878 30.35 13.67 38.64
N GLN A 879 30.66 14.59 39.56
CA GLN A 879 29.97 14.68 40.85
C GLN A 879 28.50 15.10 40.68
N GLU A 880 28.26 16.23 40.02
CA GLU A 880 26.91 16.76 39.80
C GLU A 880 26.05 15.85 38.93
N GLY A 881 26.65 15.22 37.92
CA GLY A 881 26.00 14.23 37.06
C GLY A 881 25.59 12.98 37.84
N MET A 882 26.47 12.44 38.69
CA MET A 882 26.14 11.30 39.54
C MET A 882 25.05 11.64 40.57
N ASP A 883 25.05 12.86 41.10
CA ASP A 883 24.02 13.33 42.03
C ASP A 883 22.66 13.47 41.31
N LEU A 884 22.64 14.00 40.09
CA LEU A 884 21.45 14.06 39.24
C LEU A 884 20.93 12.66 38.90
N TYR A 885 21.80 11.77 38.42
CA TYR A 885 21.45 10.38 38.11
C TYR A 885 20.84 9.67 39.33
N ARG A 886 21.43 9.85 40.52
CA ARG A 886 20.93 9.23 41.75
C ARG A 886 19.50 9.69 42.09
N THR A 887 19.22 10.97 41.93
CA THR A 887 17.87 11.53 42.15
C THR A 887 16.86 10.96 41.17
N MET A 888 17.17 11.00 39.86
CA MET A 888 16.27 10.49 38.81
C MET A 888 16.05 8.98 38.93
N ALA A 889 17.11 8.21 39.20
CA ALA A 889 17.04 6.77 39.41
C ALA A 889 16.21 6.42 40.66
N GLY A 890 16.35 7.19 41.75
CA GLY A 890 15.50 7.06 42.94
C GLY A 890 14.02 7.27 42.61
N SER A 891 13.70 8.35 41.89
CA SER A 891 12.33 8.64 41.42
C SER A 891 11.76 7.51 40.54
N LEU A 892 12.57 6.93 39.65
CA LEU A 892 12.19 5.75 38.85
C LEU A 892 11.90 4.54 39.74
N ILE A 893 12.80 4.18 40.65
CA ILE A 893 12.62 3.01 41.53
C ILE A 893 11.37 3.15 42.41
N GLU A 894 11.07 4.37 42.86
CA GLU A 894 9.92 4.65 43.70
C GLU A 894 8.61 4.47 42.92
N SER A 895 8.51 5.11 41.75
CA SER A 895 7.28 5.18 40.94
C SER A 895 7.04 3.98 40.03
N GLN A 896 8.09 3.30 39.55
CA GLN A 896 7.97 2.22 38.56
C GLN A 896 7.41 0.94 39.19
N ASP A 897 6.41 0.38 38.51
CA ASP A 897 6.00 -1.00 38.72
C ASP A 897 6.84 -1.93 37.81
N PHE A 898 7.81 -2.63 38.38
CA PHE A 898 8.68 -3.55 37.63
C PHE A 898 7.97 -4.84 37.22
N ALA A 899 6.84 -5.17 37.85
CA ALA A 899 6.01 -6.31 37.44
C ALA A 899 5.22 -6.03 36.16
N SER A 900 5.01 -4.76 35.84
CA SER A 900 4.27 -4.32 34.65
C SER A 900 5.13 -4.21 33.38
N LEU A 901 6.46 -4.33 33.50
CA LEU A 901 7.37 -4.22 32.36
C LEU A 901 7.16 -5.35 31.36
N GLN A 902 7.21 -5.01 30.08
CA GLN A 902 7.02 -5.95 28.98
C GLN A 902 8.27 -6.03 28.10
N HIS A 903 8.62 -7.25 27.70
CA HIS A 903 9.68 -7.52 26.75
C HIS A 903 9.16 -7.38 25.31
N PRO A 904 9.98 -6.89 24.34
CA PRO A 904 9.57 -6.80 22.93
C PRO A 904 8.99 -8.11 22.36
N THR A 905 9.60 -9.25 22.68
CA THR A 905 9.11 -10.58 22.26
C THR A 905 7.70 -10.86 22.76
N THR A 906 7.39 -10.50 24.01
CA THR A 906 6.05 -10.66 24.58
C THR A 906 5.03 -9.80 23.84
N ILE A 907 5.40 -8.57 23.49
CA ILE A 907 4.56 -7.67 22.69
C ILE A 907 4.31 -8.25 21.30
N HIS A 908 5.35 -8.76 20.63
CA HIS A 908 5.19 -9.39 19.32
C HIS A 908 4.27 -10.62 19.36
N GLU A 909 4.49 -11.55 20.30
CA GLU A 909 3.62 -12.72 20.45
C GLU A 909 2.16 -12.34 20.76
N GLN A 910 1.96 -11.31 21.59
CA GLN A 910 0.64 -10.77 21.86
C GLN A 910 0.03 -10.19 20.59
N SER A 911 0.80 -9.46 19.78
CA SER A 911 0.32 -8.88 18.53
C SER A 911 -0.15 -9.94 17.51
N GLU A 912 0.53 -11.08 17.44
CA GLU A 912 0.18 -12.18 16.53
C GLU A 912 -1.05 -12.97 16.98
N LYS A 913 -1.21 -13.16 18.30
CA LYS A 913 -2.32 -13.92 18.89
C LYS A 913 -3.59 -13.08 19.05
N ARG A 914 -3.49 -11.75 19.01
CA ARG A 914 -4.59 -10.83 19.30
C ARG A 914 -5.49 -10.64 18.07
N LYS A 915 -6.79 -10.89 18.27
CA LYS A 915 -7.83 -10.29 17.42
C LYS A 915 -7.88 -8.81 17.78
N VAL A 916 -7.07 -8.02 17.09
CA VAL A 916 -7.10 -6.56 17.25
C VAL A 916 -8.44 -6.02 16.76
N PRO A 917 -8.98 -4.97 17.41
CA PRO A 917 -10.14 -4.24 16.89
C PRO A 917 -9.86 -3.79 15.45
N PRO A 918 -10.89 -3.68 14.58
CA PRO A 918 -10.69 -3.32 13.17
C PRO A 918 -9.79 -2.08 13.00
N TRP A 919 -10.00 -1.04 13.82
CA TRP A 919 -9.29 0.25 13.80
C TRP A 919 -7.81 0.23 14.19
N LEU A 920 -7.26 -0.91 14.59
CA LEU A 920 -5.87 -1.01 15.01
C LEU A 920 -5.23 -2.19 14.31
N THR A 921 -4.29 -1.94 13.40
CA THR A 921 -3.51 -3.05 12.86
C THR A 921 -2.66 -3.67 13.97
N SER A 922 -2.45 -4.98 13.93
CA SER A 922 -1.55 -5.69 14.85
C SER A 922 -0.16 -5.00 14.92
N LYS A 923 0.29 -4.44 13.78
CA LYS A 923 1.53 -3.67 13.64
C LYS A 923 1.49 -2.31 14.35
N MET A 924 0.41 -1.53 14.21
CA MET A 924 0.24 -0.24 14.89
C MET A 924 0.11 -0.40 16.40
N TRP A 925 -0.61 -1.44 16.84
CA TRP A 925 -0.63 -1.81 18.25
C TRP A 925 0.79 -2.11 18.73
N ALA A 926 1.49 -3.04 18.09
CA ALA A 926 2.85 -3.42 18.48
C ALA A 926 3.80 -2.22 18.52
N GLN A 927 3.79 -1.32 17.53
CA GLN A 927 4.65 -0.14 17.50
C GLN A 927 4.49 0.78 18.72
N ARG A 928 3.25 1.00 19.17
CA ARG A 928 2.99 1.83 20.35
C ARG A 928 3.57 1.23 21.63
N TRP A 929 3.50 -0.10 21.77
CA TRP A 929 3.99 -0.80 22.96
C TRP A 929 5.51 -1.06 22.92
N LEU A 930 6.07 -1.25 21.73
CA LEU A 930 7.51 -1.44 21.55
C LEU A 930 8.31 -0.22 22.03
N GLY A 931 7.80 1.00 21.84
CA GLY A 931 8.42 2.22 22.35
C GLY A 931 8.51 2.32 23.88
N ASN A 932 7.79 1.45 24.61
CA ASN A 932 7.81 1.33 26.07
C ASN A 932 8.31 -0.03 26.56
N ALA A 933 8.80 -0.87 25.66
CA ALA A 933 9.35 -2.16 26.03
C ALA A 933 10.69 -1.98 26.78
N VAL A 934 10.98 -2.90 27.69
CA VAL A 934 12.25 -2.92 28.44
C VAL A 934 12.86 -4.31 28.32
N THR A 935 14.11 -4.37 27.86
CA THR A 935 14.87 -5.60 27.67
C THR A 935 15.68 -5.96 28.91
N ASP A 936 16.23 -7.17 28.95
CA ASP A 936 17.20 -7.57 29.96
C ASP A 936 18.49 -6.72 29.91
N ASN A 937 18.91 -6.30 28.71
CA ASN A 937 20.05 -5.39 28.53
C ASN A 937 19.77 -4.01 29.13
N ASP A 938 18.58 -3.44 28.91
CA ASP A 938 18.20 -2.15 29.51
C ASP A 938 18.22 -2.23 31.06
N MET A 939 17.74 -3.35 31.62
CA MET A 939 17.79 -3.62 33.05
C MET A 939 19.22 -3.79 33.57
N ARG A 940 20.08 -4.48 32.82
CA ARG A 940 21.50 -4.66 33.13
C ARG A 940 22.21 -3.30 33.17
N ASP A 941 22.03 -2.48 32.16
CA ASP A 941 22.71 -1.18 32.02
C ASP A 941 22.24 -0.21 33.10
N PHE A 942 20.93 -0.20 33.39
CA PHE A 942 20.39 0.54 34.54
C PHE A 942 21.02 0.09 35.86
N PHE A 943 21.10 -1.23 36.11
CA PHE A 943 21.70 -1.76 37.34
C PHE A 943 23.19 -1.45 37.46
N SER A 944 23.96 -1.54 36.36
CA SER A 944 25.36 -1.10 36.32
C SER A 944 25.48 0.37 36.74
N GLY A 945 24.65 1.25 36.18
CA GLY A 945 24.60 2.66 36.58
C GLY A 945 24.23 2.85 38.06
N LEU A 946 23.32 2.04 38.60
CA LEU A 946 22.99 2.06 40.04
C LEU A 946 24.17 1.64 40.92
N LEU A 947 24.96 0.63 40.51
CA LEU A 947 26.14 0.20 41.25
C LEU A 947 27.17 1.33 41.33
N LYS A 948 27.43 2.00 40.20
CA LYS A 948 28.35 3.16 40.11
C LYS A 948 27.85 4.37 40.91
N ALA A 949 26.54 4.61 40.94
CA ALA A 949 25.94 5.75 41.63
C ALA A 949 25.74 5.52 43.14
N SER A 950 25.73 4.27 43.62
CA SER A 950 25.52 3.92 45.02
C SER A 950 26.67 4.35 45.91
N THR A 951 26.35 5.10 46.98
CA THR A 951 27.34 5.54 47.99
C THR A 951 26.93 5.06 49.40
N LYS A 952 27.80 5.25 50.40
CA LYS A 952 27.50 4.90 51.80
C LYS A 952 26.26 5.64 52.35
N SER A 953 25.95 6.84 51.83
CA SER A 953 24.83 7.68 52.25
C SER A 953 23.59 7.55 51.34
N GLY A 954 23.74 7.03 50.11
CA GLY A 954 22.65 6.88 49.13
C GLY A 954 22.78 5.58 48.34
N ASN A 955 22.27 4.48 48.88
CA ASN A 955 22.35 3.14 48.30
C ASN A 955 21.15 2.84 47.38
N VAL A 956 21.14 3.44 46.19
CA VAL A 956 20.05 3.28 45.20
C VAL A 956 19.99 1.86 44.63
N SER A 957 21.11 1.17 44.45
CA SER A 957 21.12 -0.26 44.07
C SER A 957 20.44 -1.14 45.13
N GLY A 958 20.62 -0.83 46.41
CA GLY A 958 19.90 -1.45 47.53
C GLY A 958 18.40 -1.21 47.50
N GLN A 959 17.97 0.03 47.19
CA GLN A 959 16.54 0.37 47.06
C GLN A 959 15.89 -0.41 45.90
N PHE A 960 16.56 -0.46 44.75
CA PHE A 960 16.12 -1.24 43.60
C PHE A 960 15.95 -2.72 43.94
N MET A 961 17.00 -3.37 44.48
CA MET A 961 16.93 -4.78 44.87
C MET A 961 15.78 -5.06 45.84
N SER A 962 15.56 -4.17 46.82
CA SER A 962 14.45 -4.29 47.76
C SER A 962 13.08 -4.17 47.08
N LYS A 963 12.91 -3.22 46.14
CA LYS A 963 11.67 -3.05 45.37
C LYS A 963 11.36 -4.29 44.53
N ILE A 964 12.34 -4.84 43.84
CA ILE A 964 12.19 -6.07 43.03
C ILE A 964 11.78 -7.24 43.92
N THR A 965 12.48 -7.48 45.03
CA THR A 965 12.14 -8.59 45.95
C THR A 965 10.70 -8.51 46.46
N LYS A 966 10.16 -7.30 46.68
CA LYS A 966 8.76 -7.11 47.10
C LYS A 966 7.74 -7.40 45.98
N GLN A 967 8.14 -7.28 44.72
CA GLN A 967 7.24 -7.42 43.56
C GLN A 967 7.32 -8.80 42.89
N LEU A 968 8.27 -9.66 43.26
CA LEU A 968 8.50 -10.98 42.67
C LEU A 968 7.23 -11.84 42.51
N GLY A 969 6.30 -11.78 43.47
CA GLY A 969 5.05 -12.55 43.42
C GLY A 969 4.05 -12.12 42.34
N ARG A 970 4.26 -10.95 41.70
CA ARG A 970 3.40 -10.44 40.63
C ARG A 970 4.03 -10.56 39.24
N PHE A 971 5.27 -11.05 39.14
CA PHE A 971 5.95 -11.15 37.85
C PHE A 971 5.34 -12.27 37.01
N SER A 972 5.14 -11.99 35.72
CA SER A 972 4.59 -12.96 34.78
C SER A 972 5.63 -14.02 34.39
N GLU A 973 5.15 -15.15 33.88
CA GLU A 973 6.00 -16.22 33.34
C GLU A 973 7.00 -15.68 32.29
N ALA A 974 6.48 -14.87 31.36
CA ALA A 974 7.29 -14.26 30.30
C ALA A 974 8.33 -13.27 30.83
N SER A 975 8.01 -12.51 31.89
CA SER A 975 8.96 -11.60 32.54
C SER A 975 10.13 -12.35 33.17
N PHE A 976 9.88 -13.49 33.82
CA PHE A 976 10.95 -14.32 34.35
C PHE A 976 11.86 -14.88 33.26
N GLN A 977 11.28 -15.41 32.18
CA GLN A 977 12.03 -16.00 31.06
C GLN A 977 12.87 -14.97 30.31
N LEU A 978 12.25 -13.86 29.90
CA LEU A 978 12.83 -12.96 28.91
C LEU A 978 13.60 -11.80 29.55
N THR A 979 13.37 -11.49 30.84
CA THR A 979 13.98 -10.33 31.50
C THR A 979 14.81 -10.74 32.70
N TRP A 980 14.21 -11.40 33.70
CA TRP A 980 14.86 -11.58 35.00
C TRP A 980 15.92 -12.70 35.05
N LEU A 981 15.70 -13.83 34.38
CA LEU A 981 16.70 -14.90 34.28
C LEU A 981 17.97 -14.42 33.55
N PRO A 982 17.87 -13.83 32.34
CA PRO A 982 19.04 -13.23 31.66
C PRO A 982 19.69 -12.10 32.48
N PHE A 983 18.88 -11.24 33.12
CA PHE A 983 19.40 -10.20 34.00
C PHE A 983 20.23 -10.76 35.15
N LEU A 984 19.74 -11.78 35.89
CA LEU A 984 20.51 -12.41 36.97
C LEU A 984 21.86 -12.92 36.50
N ARG A 985 21.91 -13.58 35.35
CA ARG A 985 23.16 -14.03 34.71
C ARG A 985 24.10 -12.86 34.46
N SER A 986 23.59 -11.76 33.93
CA SER A 986 24.37 -10.55 33.63
C SER A 986 24.87 -9.80 34.88
N THR A 987 24.24 -9.98 36.05
CA THR A 987 24.67 -9.28 37.27
C THR A 987 26.03 -9.73 37.80
N ILE A 988 26.43 -10.98 37.55
CA ILE A 988 27.69 -11.53 38.07
C ILE A 988 28.91 -10.81 37.49
N PRO A 989 29.10 -10.72 36.16
CA PRO A 989 30.21 -9.95 35.60
C PRO A 989 30.17 -8.47 36.01
N LEU A 990 28.99 -7.86 36.12
CA LEU A 990 28.87 -6.47 36.60
C LEU A 990 29.41 -6.27 38.02
N LEU A 991 29.12 -7.21 38.93
CA LEU A 991 29.64 -7.14 40.29
C LEU A 991 31.15 -7.35 40.33
N GLU A 992 31.69 -8.23 39.47
CA GLU A 992 33.12 -8.47 39.36
C GLU A 992 33.87 -7.25 38.78
N ASP A 993 33.32 -6.61 37.75
CA ASP A 993 33.87 -5.40 37.13
C ASP A 993 33.95 -4.24 38.14
N GLU A 994 32.93 -4.09 38.98
CA GLU A 994 32.91 -3.09 40.06
C GLU A 994 33.69 -3.54 41.33
N SER A 995 34.43 -4.67 41.25
CA SER A 995 35.21 -5.24 42.37
C SER A 995 34.37 -5.54 43.63
N ILE A 996 33.08 -5.82 43.45
CA ILE A 996 32.14 -6.16 44.51
C ILE A 996 32.16 -7.67 44.75
N SER A 997 32.50 -8.08 45.98
CA SER A 997 32.51 -9.50 46.35
C SER A 997 31.11 -10.13 46.23
N LEU A 998 31.01 -11.24 45.48
CA LEU A 998 29.80 -12.09 45.41
C LEU A 998 29.37 -12.63 46.79
N SER A 999 30.25 -12.59 47.80
CA SER A 999 29.93 -12.98 49.18
C SER A 999 29.18 -11.91 49.98
N THR A 1000 28.98 -10.72 49.41
CA THR A 1000 28.29 -9.60 50.07
C THR A 1000 26.83 -9.95 50.40
N SER A 1001 26.44 -9.79 51.67
CA SER A 1001 25.15 -10.26 52.19
C SER A 1001 23.94 -9.74 51.42
N THR A 1002 23.95 -8.48 50.98
CA THR A 1002 22.84 -7.87 50.24
C THR A 1002 22.59 -8.57 48.90
N TYR A 1003 23.63 -8.82 48.11
CA TYR A 1003 23.51 -9.48 46.81
C TYR A 1003 23.17 -10.96 46.96
N LYS A 1004 23.71 -11.65 47.97
CA LYS A 1004 23.31 -13.03 48.30
C LYS A 1004 21.82 -13.12 48.59
N LYS A 1005 21.31 -12.24 49.45
CA LYS A 1005 19.87 -12.18 49.79
C LYS A 1005 19.01 -11.90 48.57
N PHE A 1006 19.44 -10.97 47.71
CA PHE A 1006 18.74 -10.65 46.48
C PHE A 1006 18.71 -11.84 45.51
N PHE A 1007 19.88 -12.43 45.20
CA PHE A 1007 20.00 -13.55 44.28
C PHE A 1007 19.19 -14.76 44.77
N SER A 1008 19.31 -15.12 46.06
CA SER A 1008 18.47 -16.18 46.66
C SER A 1008 16.97 -15.88 46.61
N ALA A 1009 16.57 -14.62 46.81
CA ALA A 1009 15.15 -14.23 46.76
C ALA A 1009 14.58 -14.34 45.35
N VAL A 1010 15.28 -13.84 44.33
CA VAL A 1010 14.83 -13.93 42.94
C VAL A 1010 14.85 -15.38 42.46
N THR A 1011 15.88 -16.17 42.78
CA THR A 1011 15.92 -17.60 42.46
C THR A 1011 14.76 -18.35 43.10
N ARG A 1012 14.43 -18.09 44.37
CA ARG A 1012 13.26 -18.68 45.00
C ARG A 1012 11.96 -18.25 44.30
N GLY A 1013 11.84 -16.98 43.91
CA GLY A 1013 10.72 -16.48 43.11
C GLY A 1013 10.58 -17.22 41.78
N ILE A 1014 11.69 -17.52 41.09
CA ILE A 1014 11.69 -18.31 39.86
C ILE A 1014 11.22 -19.75 40.14
N LEU A 1015 11.74 -20.39 41.19
CA LEU A 1015 11.35 -21.77 41.52
C LEU A 1015 9.88 -21.88 41.94
N ASP A 1016 9.39 -20.95 42.76
CA ASP A 1016 8.05 -20.99 43.31
C ASP A 1016 6.98 -20.53 42.30
N ASN A 1017 7.25 -19.45 41.57
CA ASN A 1017 6.24 -18.80 40.71
C ASN A 1017 6.37 -19.18 39.22
N PHE A 1018 7.58 -19.37 38.71
CA PHE A 1018 7.81 -19.70 37.30
C PHE A 1018 7.81 -21.22 37.06
N LEU A 1019 8.61 -21.98 37.81
CA LEU A 1019 8.67 -23.44 37.68
C LEU A 1019 7.42 -24.09 38.32
N GLY A 1020 7.11 -23.73 39.56
CA GLY A 1020 6.01 -24.28 40.33
C GLY A 1020 6.18 -25.78 40.67
N PRO A 1021 5.22 -26.39 41.37
CA PRO A 1021 5.32 -27.78 41.78
C PRO A 1021 5.22 -28.74 40.58
N GLU A 1022 6.02 -29.81 40.63
CA GLU A 1022 5.98 -30.89 39.64
C GLU A 1022 4.58 -31.59 39.64
N PRO A 1023 3.94 -31.78 38.46
CA PRO A 1023 2.66 -32.48 38.38
C PRO A 1023 2.77 -33.96 38.81
N ARG A 1024 2.01 -34.39 39.83
CA ARG A 1024 2.01 -35.77 40.35
C ARG A 1024 0.91 -36.66 39.75
N GLU A 1025 1.16 -37.97 39.72
CA GLU A 1025 0.24 -39.06 39.33
C GLU A 1025 -1.10 -39.07 40.13
N PRO A 1026 -2.24 -39.57 39.58
CA PRO A 1026 -2.36 -40.52 38.46
C PRO A 1026 -2.82 -39.94 37.11
N TRP A 1027 -2.34 -40.56 36.02
CA TRP A 1027 -2.55 -40.12 34.64
C TRP A 1027 -3.90 -40.59 34.09
N THR A 1028 -4.76 -39.66 33.66
CA THR A 1028 -6.07 -40.00 33.06
C THR A 1028 -6.16 -39.50 31.62
N TRP A 1029 -6.93 -40.22 30.81
CA TRP A 1029 -7.34 -39.79 29.47
C TRP A 1029 -8.60 -38.91 29.50
N ALA A 1030 -9.04 -38.44 30.67
CA ALA A 1030 -10.23 -37.61 30.77
C ALA A 1030 -9.96 -36.21 30.20
N LEU A 1031 -10.68 -35.85 29.13
CA LEU A 1031 -10.72 -34.52 28.51
C LEU A 1031 -12.02 -33.80 28.89
N ALA A 1032 -12.05 -32.48 28.71
CA ALA A 1032 -13.28 -31.72 28.82
C ALA A 1032 -14.31 -32.18 27.78
N GLY A 1033 -15.59 -32.18 28.15
CA GLY A 1033 -16.68 -32.40 27.20
C GLY A 1033 -16.89 -31.18 26.30
N VAL A 1034 -17.73 -31.32 25.28
CA VAL A 1034 -18.04 -30.22 24.36
C VAL A 1034 -19.27 -29.42 24.84
N PRO A 1035 -19.35 -28.10 24.54
CA PRO A 1035 -20.46 -27.24 24.95
C PRO A 1035 -21.65 -27.36 23.99
N CYS A 1036 -22.17 -28.58 23.81
CA CYS A 1036 -23.33 -28.88 22.98
C CYS A 1036 -24.17 -29.97 23.64
N ASP A 1037 -25.45 -29.67 23.85
CA ASP A 1037 -26.38 -30.52 24.62
C ASP A 1037 -27.16 -31.51 23.74
N CYS A 1038 -26.72 -31.74 22.49
CA CYS A 1038 -27.37 -32.73 21.62
C CYS A 1038 -26.94 -34.15 21.99
N SER A 1039 -27.82 -35.13 21.77
CA SER A 1039 -27.58 -36.53 22.15
C SER A 1039 -26.28 -37.11 21.57
N ASP A 1040 -25.89 -36.72 20.36
CA ASP A 1040 -24.63 -37.18 19.74
C ASP A 1040 -23.40 -36.57 20.42
N CYS A 1041 -23.44 -35.27 20.74
CA CYS A 1041 -22.36 -34.56 21.44
C CYS A 1041 -22.24 -34.98 22.91
N GLU A 1042 -23.34 -35.38 23.57
CA GLU A 1042 -23.29 -35.98 24.90
C GLU A 1042 -22.56 -37.32 24.90
N ARG A 1043 -22.83 -38.19 23.92
CA ARG A 1043 -22.14 -39.48 23.78
C ARG A 1043 -20.64 -39.30 23.55
N VAL A 1044 -20.27 -38.31 22.75
CA VAL A 1044 -18.87 -37.93 22.51
C VAL A 1044 -18.26 -37.32 23.78
N SER A 1045 -18.98 -36.46 24.50
CA SER A 1045 -18.52 -35.88 25.77
C SER A 1045 -18.32 -36.93 26.85
N ALA A 1046 -19.17 -37.97 26.89
CA ALA A 1046 -19.01 -39.10 27.81
C ALA A 1046 -17.72 -39.88 27.54
N PHE A 1047 -17.40 -40.13 26.26
CA PHE A 1047 -16.11 -40.69 25.85
C PHE A 1047 -14.95 -39.78 26.23
N LEU A 1048 -15.05 -38.48 25.94
CA LEU A 1048 -14.00 -37.51 26.26
C LEU A 1048 -13.68 -37.53 27.76
N ARG A 1049 -14.69 -37.60 28.62
CA ARG A 1049 -14.53 -37.70 30.09
C ARG A 1049 -14.02 -39.06 30.59
N HIS A 1050 -14.00 -40.09 29.74
CA HIS A 1050 -13.59 -41.43 30.14
C HIS A 1050 -12.10 -41.53 30.48
N HIS A 1051 -11.76 -42.11 31.63
CA HIS A 1051 -10.41 -42.06 32.22
C HIS A 1051 -9.37 -42.93 31.51
N THR A 1052 -9.80 -44.00 30.83
CA THR A 1052 -8.90 -45.01 30.23
C THR A 1052 -9.11 -45.23 28.73
N LYS A 1053 -10.19 -44.69 28.14
CA LYS A 1053 -10.56 -44.98 26.75
C LYS A 1053 -9.92 -43.95 25.83
N MET A 1054 -9.09 -44.42 24.90
CA MET A 1054 -8.28 -43.60 24.00
C MET A 1054 -8.99 -43.29 22.66
N SER A 1055 -9.79 -44.22 22.14
CA SER A 1055 -10.52 -44.05 20.89
C SER A 1055 -11.94 -44.61 20.99
N GLU A 1056 -12.88 -43.98 20.31
CA GLU A 1056 -14.26 -44.45 20.19
C GLU A 1056 -14.84 -44.14 18.81
N GLU A 1057 -15.73 -45.02 18.35
CA GLU A 1057 -16.33 -44.94 17.01
C GLU A 1057 -17.83 -44.70 17.11
N TYR A 1058 -18.32 -43.79 16.29
CA TYR A 1058 -19.72 -43.40 16.27
C TYR A 1058 -20.31 -43.52 14.85
N PRO A 1059 -21.02 -44.61 14.54
CA PRO A 1059 -21.73 -44.78 13.27
C PRO A 1059 -22.83 -43.72 13.12
N MET A 1060 -22.68 -42.81 12.15
CA MET A 1060 -23.65 -41.74 11.91
C MET A 1060 -23.65 -41.22 10.48
N ASN A 1061 -24.78 -40.67 10.03
CA ASN A 1061 -24.92 -40.11 8.68
C ASN A 1061 -24.15 -38.79 8.51
N LYS A 1062 -24.01 -38.32 7.26
CA LYS A 1062 -23.17 -37.16 6.91
C LYS A 1062 -23.52 -35.88 7.70
N PRO A 1063 -24.80 -35.47 7.85
CA PRO A 1063 -25.14 -34.26 8.62
C PRO A 1063 -24.75 -34.36 10.10
N ARG A 1064 -25.07 -35.48 10.77
CA ARG A 1064 -24.73 -35.69 12.19
C ARG A 1064 -23.22 -35.71 12.42
N ARG A 1065 -22.49 -36.36 11.51
CA ARG A 1065 -21.01 -36.38 11.53
C ARG A 1065 -20.40 -35.00 11.38
N THR A 1066 -20.91 -34.23 10.43
CA THR A 1066 -20.43 -32.87 10.16
C THR A 1066 -20.67 -31.97 11.38
N HIS A 1067 -21.82 -32.11 12.05
CA HIS A 1067 -22.12 -31.37 13.28
C HIS A 1067 -21.14 -31.71 14.41
N VAL A 1068 -20.95 -32.99 14.74
CA VAL A 1068 -20.04 -33.42 15.82
C VAL A 1068 -18.60 -32.98 15.53
N GLN A 1069 -18.17 -33.08 14.26
CA GLN A 1069 -16.85 -32.62 13.84
C GLN A 1069 -16.67 -31.11 14.06
N GLN A 1070 -17.63 -30.28 13.62
CA GLN A 1070 -17.59 -28.83 13.81
C GLN A 1070 -17.60 -28.43 15.30
N VAL A 1071 -18.36 -29.14 16.13
CA VAL A 1071 -18.43 -28.88 17.57
C VAL A 1071 -17.11 -29.21 18.26
N LEU A 1072 -16.47 -30.34 17.91
CA LEU A 1072 -15.16 -30.73 18.45
C LEU A 1072 -14.05 -29.78 18.01
N GLU A 1073 -14.03 -29.39 16.72
CA GLU A 1073 -13.08 -28.43 16.17
C GLU A 1073 -13.23 -27.06 16.84
N LYS A 1074 -14.47 -26.57 17.00
CA LYS A 1074 -14.76 -25.29 17.67
C LYS A 1074 -14.40 -25.31 19.16
N ALA A 1075 -14.55 -26.45 19.82
CA ALA A 1075 -14.22 -26.61 21.24
C ALA A 1075 -12.71 -26.77 21.51
N GLY A 1076 -11.88 -26.97 20.46
CA GLY A 1076 -10.43 -27.09 20.61
C GLY A 1076 -9.98 -28.27 21.47
N VAL A 1077 -10.76 -29.35 21.50
CA VAL A 1077 -10.47 -30.52 22.34
C VAL A 1077 -9.30 -31.30 21.73
N GLY A 1078 -8.33 -31.74 22.56
CA GLY A 1078 -7.15 -32.52 22.16
C GLY A 1078 -7.48 -33.93 21.65
N CYS A 1079 -8.15 -34.02 20.51
CA CYS A 1079 -8.53 -35.26 19.85
C CYS A 1079 -8.39 -35.15 18.32
N SER A 1080 -8.02 -36.25 17.67
CA SER A 1080 -8.03 -36.41 16.22
C SER A 1080 -9.34 -37.05 15.77
N ILE A 1081 -9.88 -36.57 14.65
CA ILE A 1081 -11.17 -36.98 14.11
C ILE A 1081 -10.94 -37.58 12.73
N GLN A 1082 -11.39 -38.81 12.50
CA GLN A 1082 -11.29 -39.47 11.20
C GLN A 1082 -12.62 -40.12 10.83
N THR A 1083 -13.00 -40.06 9.55
CA THR A 1083 -14.17 -40.81 9.05
C THR A 1083 -13.71 -42.09 8.39
N ARG A 1084 -14.07 -43.25 8.95
CA ARG A 1084 -13.80 -44.54 8.31
C ARG A 1084 -14.88 -44.83 7.26
N ARG A 1085 -14.46 -45.22 6.05
CA ARG A 1085 -15.37 -45.38 4.89
C ARG A 1085 -15.64 -46.84 4.51
N ASP A 1086 -15.46 -47.75 5.46
CA ASP A 1086 -15.55 -49.20 5.26
C ASP A 1086 -16.95 -49.79 5.54
N THR A 1087 -17.83 -49.03 6.21
CA THR A 1087 -19.17 -49.47 6.63
C THR A 1087 -20.22 -48.39 6.39
N SER A 1088 -21.49 -48.73 6.21
CA SER A 1088 -22.59 -47.76 6.07
C SER A 1088 -23.57 -47.88 7.25
N PRO A 1089 -23.86 -46.80 8.00
CA PRO A 1089 -23.33 -45.43 7.85
C PRO A 1089 -21.84 -45.31 8.28
N TYR A 1090 -21.06 -44.46 7.59
CA TYR A 1090 -19.64 -44.23 7.87
C TYR A 1090 -19.38 -43.77 9.31
N PRO A 1091 -18.62 -44.52 10.13
CA PRO A 1091 -18.34 -44.14 11.51
C PRO A 1091 -17.34 -42.98 11.62
N LEU A 1092 -17.61 -42.10 12.58
CA LEU A 1092 -16.68 -41.07 13.05
C LEU A 1092 -15.82 -41.67 14.15
N VAL A 1093 -14.51 -41.76 13.91
CA VAL A 1093 -13.51 -42.21 14.89
C VAL A 1093 -12.96 -40.97 15.59
N VAL A 1094 -13.14 -40.90 16.91
CA VAL A 1094 -12.59 -39.82 17.75
C VAL A 1094 -11.51 -40.44 18.63
N THR A 1095 -10.27 -39.98 18.48
CA THR A 1095 -9.11 -40.48 19.23
C THR A 1095 -8.49 -39.35 20.03
N LYS A 1096 -8.28 -39.53 21.34
CA LYS A 1096 -7.63 -38.54 22.21
C LYS A 1096 -6.14 -38.51 21.90
N THR A 1097 -5.58 -37.32 21.64
CA THR A 1097 -4.20 -37.18 21.15
C THR A 1097 -3.18 -36.97 22.27
N SER A 1098 -3.60 -36.50 23.44
CA SER A 1098 -2.72 -36.30 24.60
C SER A 1098 -3.46 -36.42 25.93
N ARG A 1099 -2.72 -36.72 27.01
CA ARG A 1099 -3.23 -36.70 28.39
C ARG A 1099 -3.04 -35.29 28.96
N PRO A 1100 -4.05 -34.63 29.55
CA PRO A 1100 -3.89 -33.29 30.12
C PRO A 1100 -2.75 -33.19 31.14
N GLN A 1101 -2.55 -34.22 31.96
CA GLN A 1101 -1.43 -34.29 32.91
C GLN A 1101 -0.07 -34.49 32.21
N GLY A 1102 -0.04 -35.20 31.07
CA GLY A 1102 1.17 -35.35 30.25
C GLY A 1102 1.59 -34.03 29.61
N VAL A 1103 0.63 -33.25 29.09
CA VAL A 1103 0.87 -31.90 28.56
C VAL A 1103 1.35 -30.95 29.67
N LYS A 1104 0.78 -31.04 30.88
CA LYS A 1104 1.25 -30.27 32.04
C LYS A 1104 2.66 -30.66 32.48
N LEU A 1105 3.00 -31.96 32.46
CA LEU A 1105 4.33 -32.44 32.79
C LEU A 1105 5.36 -32.03 31.72
N GLU A 1106 5.01 -32.11 30.44
CA GLU A 1106 5.84 -31.66 29.34
C GLU A 1106 6.10 -30.15 29.40
N ALA A 1107 5.06 -29.34 29.68
CA ALA A 1107 5.22 -27.90 29.91
C ALA A 1107 6.07 -27.59 31.15
N TRP A 1108 5.92 -28.36 32.24
CA TRP A 1108 6.76 -28.22 33.43
C TRP A 1108 8.22 -28.60 33.15
N ASN A 1109 8.46 -29.72 32.46
CA ASN A 1109 9.79 -30.15 32.02
C ASN A 1109 10.45 -29.10 31.13
N LYS A 1110 9.70 -28.52 30.18
CA LYS A 1110 10.19 -27.42 29.34
C LYS A 1110 10.63 -26.22 30.18
N ARG A 1111 9.84 -25.78 31.16
CA ARG A 1111 10.20 -24.68 32.06
C ARG A 1111 11.40 -25.04 32.94
N ARG A 1112 11.46 -26.27 33.46
CA ARG A 1112 12.61 -26.78 34.23
C ARG A 1112 13.89 -26.71 33.40
N ASP A 1113 13.87 -27.23 32.18
CA ASP A 1113 15.04 -27.30 31.32
C ASP A 1113 15.53 -25.88 30.96
N GLN A 1114 14.61 -24.93 30.73
CA GLN A 1114 14.94 -23.51 30.54
C GLN A 1114 15.61 -22.88 31.78
N VAL A 1115 15.09 -23.14 32.99
CA VAL A 1115 15.73 -22.67 34.24
C VAL A 1115 17.15 -23.23 34.35
N LEU A 1116 17.31 -24.54 34.10
CA LEU A 1116 18.59 -25.21 34.21
C LEU A 1116 19.60 -24.72 33.18
N GLU A 1117 19.18 -24.48 31.94
CA GLU A 1117 20.01 -23.93 30.86
C GLU A 1117 20.56 -22.54 31.22
N GLU A 1118 19.73 -21.67 31.80
CA GLU A 1118 20.18 -20.34 32.24
C GLU A 1118 21.16 -20.40 33.41
N PHE A 1119 20.92 -21.28 34.39
CA PHE A 1119 21.87 -21.48 35.48
C PHE A 1119 23.16 -22.19 35.03
N ASP A 1120 23.11 -23.05 34.01
CA ASP A 1120 24.29 -23.71 33.42
C ASP A 1120 25.28 -22.76 32.77
N GLN A 1121 24.80 -21.61 32.31
CA GLN A 1121 25.66 -20.55 31.78
C GLN A 1121 26.46 -19.83 32.88
N ILE A 1122 26.15 -20.06 34.16
CA ILE A 1122 26.86 -19.48 35.29
C ILE A 1122 27.82 -20.52 35.89
N GLN A 1123 29.05 -20.11 36.15
CA GLN A 1123 30.05 -20.97 36.77
C GLN A 1123 29.56 -21.53 38.12
N PRO A 1124 29.64 -22.86 38.37
CA PRO A 1124 29.07 -23.49 39.57
C PRO A 1124 29.56 -22.90 40.90
N HIS A 1125 30.83 -22.46 40.94
CA HIS A 1125 31.41 -21.86 42.12
C HIS A 1125 30.87 -20.44 42.42
N HIS A 1126 30.40 -19.71 41.41
CA HIS A 1126 29.70 -18.42 41.58
C HIS A 1126 28.29 -18.65 42.13
N LEU A 1127 27.55 -19.61 41.57
CA LEU A 1127 26.24 -20.01 42.08
C LEU A 1127 26.30 -20.46 43.54
N LYS A 1128 27.28 -21.29 43.90
CA LYS A 1128 27.46 -21.74 45.28
C LYS A 1128 27.75 -20.59 46.25
N LYS A 1129 28.51 -19.57 45.83
CA LYS A 1129 28.78 -18.37 46.65
C LYS A 1129 27.53 -17.52 46.86
N LEU A 1130 26.74 -17.31 45.81
CA LEU A 1130 25.54 -16.46 45.80
C LEU A 1130 24.35 -17.13 46.48
N LEU A 1131 24.02 -18.37 46.08
CA LEU A 1131 22.83 -19.10 46.51
C LEU A 1131 23.01 -19.85 47.83
N GLY A 1132 24.22 -20.27 48.19
CA GLY A 1132 24.41 -21.04 49.43
C GLY A 1132 23.65 -22.38 49.41
N LYS A 1133 22.67 -22.56 50.31
CA LYS A 1133 21.93 -23.83 50.45
C LYS A 1133 20.96 -24.07 49.29
N GLU A 1134 20.43 -23.00 48.71
CA GLU A 1134 19.52 -23.04 47.57
C GLU A 1134 20.18 -23.60 46.30
N TYR A 1135 21.52 -23.65 46.24
CA TYR A 1135 22.24 -24.32 45.16
C TYR A 1135 21.94 -25.83 45.11
N GLU A 1136 21.75 -26.48 46.27
CA GLU A 1136 21.42 -27.91 46.34
C GLU A 1136 20.04 -28.21 45.72
N THR A 1137 19.10 -27.28 45.80
CA THR A 1137 17.77 -27.39 45.19
C THR A 1137 17.86 -27.37 43.65
N ILE A 1138 18.75 -26.56 43.09
CA ILE A 1138 18.99 -26.52 41.63
C ILE A 1138 19.63 -27.84 41.16
N GLU A 1139 20.60 -28.37 41.91
CA GLU A 1139 21.22 -29.67 41.60
C GLU A 1139 20.22 -30.84 41.66
N GLN A 1140 19.28 -30.81 42.60
CA GLN A 1140 18.21 -31.83 42.68
C GLN A 1140 17.30 -31.83 41.44
N LEU A 1141 16.99 -30.66 40.87
CA LEU A 1141 16.22 -30.55 39.63
C LEU A 1141 16.92 -31.22 38.43
N ARG A 1142 18.27 -31.23 38.41
CA ARG A 1142 19.06 -31.92 37.37
C ARG A 1142 18.93 -33.44 37.45
N THR A 1143 18.86 -33.98 38.66
CA THR A 1143 18.86 -35.44 38.89
C THR A 1143 17.56 -36.14 38.49
N GLY A 1144 16.44 -35.41 38.36
CA GLY A 1144 15.14 -35.95 37.93
C GLY A 1144 15.07 -36.41 36.47
N GLN A 1145 16.12 -36.19 35.66
CA GLN A 1145 16.22 -36.67 34.27
C GLN A 1145 16.21 -38.19 34.10
N LYS A 1146 16.67 -38.96 35.11
CA LYS A 1146 17.03 -40.38 34.92
C LYS A 1146 15.88 -41.38 35.01
N ASP A 1147 14.74 -41.01 35.58
CA ASP A 1147 13.63 -41.95 35.80
C ASP A 1147 12.53 -41.89 34.71
N GLN A 1148 12.56 -40.90 33.80
CA GLN A 1148 11.48 -40.66 32.83
C GLN A 1148 11.71 -41.23 31.41
N GLU A 1149 12.95 -41.55 30.99
CA GLU A 1149 13.20 -42.15 29.65
C GLU A 1149 12.63 -43.57 29.49
N ASN A 1150 12.26 -44.25 30.58
CA ASN A 1150 11.70 -45.61 30.55
C ASN A 1150 10.17 -45.68 30.45
N LEU A 1151 9.44 -44.56 30.46
CA LEU A 1151 7.96 -44.54 30.52
C LEU A 1151 7.27 -44.05 29.23
N SER A 1152 8.04 -43.62 28.22
CA SER A 1152 7.53 -43.09 26.95
C SER A 1152 7.30 -44.17 25.86
N GLN A 1153 7.65 -45.43 26.09
CA GLN A 1153 7.28 -46.53 25.18
C GLN A 1153 5.86 -47.04 25.48
N GLY A 1154 4.90 -46.63 24.66
CA GLY A 1154 3.56 -47.23 24.64
C GLY A 1154 3.57 -48.72 24.23
N PRO A 1155 2.49 -49.49 24.48
CA PRO A 1155 2.47 -50.92 24.19
C PRO A 1155 2.64 -51.15 22.68
N GLN A 1156 3.62 -51.98 22.30
CA GLN A 1156 3.83 -52.40 20.92
C GLN A 1156 2.58 -53.13 20.38
N THR A 1157 2.15 -52.73 19.19
CA THR A 1157 1.10 -53.40 18.41
C THR A 1157 1.54 -54.83 18.08
N GLY A 1158 0.78 -55.81 18.56
CA GLY A 1158 1.05 -57.24 18.36
C GLY A 1158 1.07 -57.66 16.89
N GLU A 1159 2.13 -58.37 16.53
CA GLU A 1159 2.28 -59.11 15.29
C GLU A 1159 1.23 -60.23 15.17
N LYS A 1160 0.67 -60.37 13.96
CA LYS A 1160 -0.14 -61.52 13.55
C LYS A 1160 0.73 -62.77 13.54
N ARG A 1161 0.42 -63.77 14.38
CA ARG A 1161 0.77 -65.17 14.12
C ARG A 1161 -0.35 -65.82 13.30
N GLY A 1162 0.04 -66.43 12.19
CA GLY A 1162 -0.84 -67.26 11.37
C GLY A 1162 -1.07 -68.65 11.99
N ILE A 1163 -2.28 -69.15 11.76
CA ILE A 1163 -2.67 -70.50 11.31
C ILE A 1163 -1.83 -71.68 11.85
N ASP A 1164 -2.42 -72.51 12.72
CA ASP A 1164 -2.78 -73.91 12.40
C ASP A 1164 -3.69 -74.50 13.50
N GLU A 1165 -4.70 -75.24 13.02
CA GLU A 1165 -5.74 -76.09 13.67
C GLU A 1165 -6.82 -75.47 14.59
#